data_AF-A0A3E2CDA1-F1
#
_entry.id   AF-A0A3E2CDA1-F1
#
_cell.length_a   1.000
_cell.length_b   1.000
_cell.length_c   1.000
_cell.angle_alpha   90.00
_cell.angle_beta   90.00
_cell.angle_gamma   90.00
#
_symmetry.space_group_name_H-M   'P 1'
#
loop_
_entity.id
_entity.type
_entity.pdbx_description
1 polymer ?
#
loop_
_entity_poly.entity_id
_entity_poly.type
_entity_poly.pdbx_seq_one_letter_code
_entity_poly.pdbx_strand_id
1 'polypeptide(L)'
;ISKNDKLKPEDKEQFIKKVNAAQDTDGVNKAKNDATLKGNQNQTAANNSNNNGLDAAKTDAKNKISKLNNLSEQDKKKYQDQVGTADSLDKVAEILNNAEFEDAKASAKKKIADLKQKGNLTDQEATDLNNRIDKAKDLREVEGILEEAELNKAKKDAKSDVDKLTNLNKAQKDALKQKIDDVETDPTSDNLKTVDQAKTAITAVVAKAKELDKKMGDLKTLVDLVNKQKETLKKSDGYKDTSKKTAFDNALKAAEDLVKTDSADNKTADEVDKISKALEKAVNDLGGNTVDKSKLQDEIEIAYELQGKNKQGQDDSSKKKNPKYENASKDKKNDFDTALSNAKKVYDQKDASQQSINDAESKLKKAIDALDGHNKSDLNDAIKKANSKKSEIVYNNASEDKKSAFDKALKYAEEIEKKLGASDVEISKAKDDLDKALNDLNGKVKTSDLEAAVEKAKKMKKSTTDPKSDGDPKYENASQVKKQAVDTALNRAESALADANNDKSKNTPEQKQKAIDEALNKLNDAISNLDGVDKTKLTGKLTEAKGKKGTPAYKNASNTNSKALDDAIASAENIVNKAGATEKEISDAINKLTKAIDGLDGHDISDLHNAVDNANTKKSKVSYKNANQDKRDNFDKALKAAEEILNNPNGKTEQAIKTAKDNLEIASNKLDGVVDTSKLQSEVTKDTDIKDKPQYKNADKDKQTTFDQALIEAQNALSEAKNNKSQKSPEDKQSAVDNALQKLQTAASSLNGADISALQEEIALEGTVRMSSAYLYDTSDKQTAYNDALQDARDLVSKLADISGTGKDLASKTQSERQALVDSALKKLQQAKNALTGVAPAQSLSPVIPVNPEFEQKPVPVPTPDTTPTPEQTRDSGFGVNDNAPAIVDKGELYLQIEGAESDSQSSDNANGSQQNNVDDNSDNSSNSGNVSKSINSGNGVTSSSAAKQDNASNDNGSHDANIDSGVENSPAVKQADIDVSKAKSNVDSALAEAKKVAADPHSTQEQVNAAVEKLSAARKALLAAKSRASQVRDEVRAQVIKNSKSAGMRAYSNAEMSSDSNKRGEISGMNTGSVVAPTGLLASLLAAAGALFAARRGGLRKNK
;
A
#
# COMPACT_ATOMS: atom_id res chain seq x y z
N ILE A 1 -109.55 -69.71 7.84
CA ILE A 1 -108.14 -69.36 7.56
C ILE A 1 -108.05 -68.44 6.34
N SER A 2 -108.46 -68.89 5.15
CA SER A 2 -108.55 -68.07 3.93
C SER A 2 -109.23 -66.69 4.13
N LYS A 3 -110.39 -66.65 4.80
CA LYS A 3 -111.14 -65.42 5.16
C LYS A 3 -110.71 -64.75 6.49
N ASN A 4 -109.48 -64.95 6.98
CA ASN A 4 -108.96 -64.21 8.14
C ASN A 4 -107.98 -63.13 7.65
N ASP A 5 -108.46 -61.91 7.48
CA ASP A 5 -107.73 -60.85 6.77
C ASP A 5 -106.61 -60.22 7.59
N LYS A 6 -106.44 -60.65 8.85
CA LYS A 6 -105.26 -60.37 9.66
C LYS A 6 -104.05 -61.26 9.32
N LEU A 7 -104.25 -62.35 8.57
CA LEU A 7 -103.15 -63.21 8.09
C LEU A 7 -102.64 -62.73 6.73
N LYS A 8 -101.32 -62.71 6.56
CA LYS A 8 -100.70 -62.45 5.25
C LYS A 8 -100.98 -63.61 4.27
N PRO A 9 -100.92 -63.40 2.95
CA PRO A 9 -101.20 -64.45 1.96
C PRO A 9 -100.38 -65.74 2.17
N GLU A 10 -99.10 -65.60 2.54
CA GLU A 10 -98.17 -66.70 2.74
C GLU A 10 -98.49 -67.47 4.04
N ASP A 11 -98.82 -66.74 5.13
CA ASP A 11 -99.32 -67.35 6.36
C ASP A 11 -100.64 -68.11 6.07
N LYS A 12 -101.59 -67.49 5.34
CA LYS A 12 -102.88 -68.11 4.96
C LYS A 12 -102.62 -69.43 4.22
N GLU A 13 -101.71 -69.44 3.25
CA GLU A 13 -101.40 -70.65 2.48
C GLU A 13 -100.71 -71.74 3.33
N GLN A 14 -99.74 -71.38 4.17
CA GLN A 14 -99.09 -72.35 5.06
C GLN A 14 -100.06 -72.98 6.06
N PHE A 15 -100.96 -72.19 6.66
CA PHE A 15 -101.95 -72.73 7.60
C PHE A 15 -103.06 -73.52 6.91
N ILE A 16 -103.42 -73.20 5.65
CA ILE A 16 -104.30 -74.05 4.83
C ILE A 16 -103.60 -75.38 4.51
N LYS A 17 -102.32 -75.36 4.13
CA LYS A 17 -101.52 -76.60 3.94
C LYS A 17 -101.45 -77.45 5.22
N LYS A 18 -101.28 -76.83 6.39
CA LYS A 18 -101.31 -77.53 7.70
C LYS A 18 -102.69 -78.12 8.03
N VAL A 19 -103.79 -77.44 7.69
CA VAL A 19 -105.15 -78.01 7.82
C VAL A 19 -105.35 -79.19 6.87
N ASN A 20 -104.96 -79.06 5.60
CA ASN A 20 -105.15 -80.10 4.59
C ASN A 20 -104.26 -81.34 4.81
N ALA A 21 -103.18 -81.22 5.60
CA ALA A 21 -102.29 -82.32 5.96
C ALA A 21 -102.62 -82.96 7.33
N ALA A 22 -103.60 -82.44 8.08
CA ALA A 22 -104.02 -83.01 9.34
C ALA A 22 -104.84 -84.29 9.12
N GLN A 23 -104.48 -85.38 9.81
CA GLN A 23 -105.16 -86.68 9.69
C GLN A 23 -106.35 -86.83 10.66
N ASP A 24 -106.52 -85.88 11.59
CA ASP A 24 -107.58 -85.85 12.59
C ASP A 24 -108.10 -84.42 12.84
N THR A 25 -109.20 -84.32 13.60
CA THR A 25 -109.87 -83.06 13.93
C THR A 25 -109.01 -82.13 14.80
N ASP A 26 -108.11 -82.67 15.62
CA ASP A 26 -107.32 -81.89 16.57
C ASP A 26 -106.12 -81.22 15.89
N GLY A 27 -105.51 -81.86 14.89
CA GLY A 27 -104.56 -81.24 13.99
C GLY A 27 -105.18 -80.08 13.21
N VAL A 28 -106.41 -80.23 12.72
CA VAL A 28 -107.18 -79.14 12.07
C VAL A 28 -107.46 -78.00 13.06
N ASN A 29 -107.91 -78.31 14.27
CA ASN A 29 -108.16 -77.31 15.31
C ASN A 29 -106.89 -76.58 15.74
N LYS A 30 -105.77 -77.29 15.92
CA LYS A 30 -104.48 -76.68 16.24
C LYS A 30 -104.02 -75.74 15.12
N ALA A 31 -104.06 -76.18 13.86
CA ALA A 31 -103.68 -75.34 12.72
C ALA A 31 -104.56 -74.07 12.60
N LYS A 32 -105.86 -74.19 12.92
CA LYS A 32 -106.80 -73.05 13.01
C LYS A 32 -106.48 -72.09 14.17
N ASN A 33 -106.06 -72.61 15.32
CA ASN A 33 -105.68 -71.80 16.49
C ASN A 33 -104.34 -71.10 16.29
N ASP A 34 -103.32 -71.80 15.81
CA ASP A 34 -102.01 -71.22 15.45
C ASP A 34 -102.20 -70.08 14.42
N ALA A 35 -103.04 -70.29 13.41
CA ALA A 35 -103.41 -69.27 12.42
C ALA A 35 -104.15 -68.07 13.03
N THR A 36 -104.98 -68.27 14.04
CA THR A 36 -105.70 -67.18 14.72
C THR A 36 -104.72 -66.34 15.55
N LEU A 37 -103.78 -66.98 16.25
CA LEU A 37 -102.73 -66.32 17.02
C LEU A 37 -101.81 -65.47 16.12
N LYS A 38 -101.32 -66.06 15.02
CA LYS A 38 -100.45 -65.40 14.05
C LYS A 38 -101.13 -64.20 13.36
N GLY A 39 -102.43 -64.29 13.09
CA GLY A 39 -103.22 -63.17 12.56
C GLY A 39 -103.24 -61.97 13.51
N ASN A 40 -103.47 -62.19 14.81
CA ASN A 40 -103.44 -61.11 15.78
C ASN A 40 -102.03 -60.48 15.93
N GLN A 41 -100.95 -61.27 15.89
CA GLN A 41 -99.59 -60.75 15.89
C GLN A 41 -99.30 -59.84 14.68
N ASN A 42 -99.73 -60.26 13.48
CA ASN A 42 -99.59 -59.47 12.26
C ASN A 42 -100.37 -58.14 12.34
N GLN A 43 -101.57 -58.13 12.93
CA GLN A 43 -102.36 -56.89 13.14
C GLN A 43 -101.63 -55.90 14.06
N THR A 44 -101.08 -56.38 15.19
CA THR A 44 -100.32 -55.52 16.12
C THR A 44 -99.08 -54.93 15.44
N ALA A 45 -98.37 -55.71 14.63
CA ALA A 45 -97.23 -55.23 13.84
C ALA A 45 -97.63 -54.16 12.81
N ALA A 46 -98.77 -54.34 12.12
CA ALA A 46 -99.29 -53.35 11.16
C ALA A 46 -99.66 -52.03 11.85
N ASN A 47 -100.38 -52.09 12.98
CA ASN A 47 -100.80 -50.89 13.70
C ASN A 47 -99.61 -50.05 14.19
N ASN A 48 -98.56 -50.69 14.71
CA ASN A 48 -97.35 -49.97 15.15
C ASN A 48 -96.55 -49.35 14.00
N SER A 49 -96.70 -49.83 12.77
CA SER A 49 -95.93 -49.33 11.62
C SER A 49 -96.44 -48.00 11.06
N ASN A 50 -97.70 -47.62 11.33
CA ASN A 50 -98.31 -46.43 10.74
C ASN A 50 -97.94 -45.14 11.48
N ASN A 51 -97.95 -45.11 12.82
CA ASN A 51 -97.64 -43.89 13.57
C ASN A 51 -96.20 -43.41 13.35
N ASN A 52 -95.23 -44.33 13.35
CA ASN A 52 -93.82 -44.02 13.11
C ASN A 52 -93.59 -43.35 11.74
N GLY A 53 -94.44 -43.62 10.73
CA GLY A 53 -94.35 -43.00 9.41
C GLY A 53 -94.75 -41.52 9.42
N LEU A 54 -95.80 -41.15 10.15
CA LEU A 54 -96.27 -39.76 10.22
C LEU A 54 -95.29 -38.86 10.99
N ASP A 55 -94.78 -39.31 12.13
CA ASP A 55 -93.82 -38.52 12.91
C ASP A 55 -92.46 -38.38 12.20
N ALA A 56 -92.03 -39.40 11.45
CA ALA A 56 -90.87 -39.30 10.57
C ALA A 56 -91.10 -38.25 9.45
N ALA A 57 -92.26 -38.29 8.78
CA ALA A 57 -92.60 -37.33 7.73
C ALA A 57 -92.71 -35.89 8.27
N LYS A 58 -93.32 -35.68 9.45
CA LYS A 58 -93.33 -34.38 10.15
C LYS A 58 -91.92 -33.88 10.45
N THR A 59 -91.03 -34.77 10.87
CA THR A 59 -89.64 -34.43 11.19
C THR A 59 -88.86 -34.04 9.94
N ASP A 60 -88.99 -34.81 8.84
CA ASP A 60 -88.37 -34.48 7.55
C ASP A 60 -88.91 -33.17 6.96
N ALA A 61 -90.22 -32.97 6.95
CA ALA A 61 -90.82 -31.71 6.46
C ALA A 61 -90.38 -30.50 7.30
N LYS A 62 -90.34 -30.60 8.64
CA LYS A 62 -89.77 -29.53 9.49
C LYS A 62 -88.29 -29.25 9.19
N ASN A 63 -87.51 -30.30 8.89
CA ASN A 63 -86.10 -30.22 8.52
C ASN A 63 -85.85 -29.72 7.09
N LYS A 64 -86.84 -29.81 6.19
CA LYS A 64 -86.82 -29.18 4.86
C LYS A 64 -87.18 -27.70 4.99
N ILE A 65 -88.25 -27.38 5.72
CA ILE A 65 -88.69 -26.00 5.96
C ILE A 65 -87.59 -25.15 6.65
N SER A 66 -86.81 -25.71 7.57
CA SER A 66 -85.67 -24.99 8.16
C SER A 66 -84.55 -24.66 7.16
N LYS A 67 -84.40 -25.48 6.10
CA LYS A 67 -83.38 -25.35 5.04
C LYS A 67 -83.85 -24.53 3.84
N LEU A 68 -85.08 -24.02 3.85
CA LEU A 68 -85.54 -23.00 2.91
C LEU A 68 -84.72 -21.71 3.13
N ASN A 69 -84.31 -21.04 2.07
CA ASN A 69 -83.20 -20.06 2.12
C ASN A 69 -83.64 -18.60 1.98
N ASN A 70 -84.92 -18.37 1.65
CA ASN A 70 -85.46 -17.07 1.28
C ASN A 70 -86.69 -16.68 2.13
N LEU A 71 -87.43 -17.65 2.69
CA LEU A 71 -88.43 -17.42 3.74
C LEU A 71 -87.81 -16.80 5.00
N SER A 72 -88.60 -15.97 5.69
CA SER A 72 -88.25 -15.45 7.02
C SER A 72 -88.25 -16.58 8.06
N GLU A 73 -87.46 -16.46 9.13
CA GLU A 73 -87.50 -17.42 10.24
C GLU A 73 -88.89 -17.47 10.93
N GLN A 74 -89.67 -16.39 10.86
CA GLN A 74 -91.06 -16.37 11.34
C GLN A 74 -91.99 -17.22 10.46
N ASP A 75 -91.84 -17.16 9.14
CA ASP A 75 -92.63 -17.97 8.20
C ASP A 75 -92.21 -19.44 8.24
N LYS A 76 -90.91 -19.73 8.29
CA LYS A 76 -90.41 -21.10 8.53
C LYS A 76 -91.02 -21.68 9.81
N LYS A 77 -91.00 -20.91 10.90
CA LYS A 77 -91.58 -21.33 12.19
C LYS A 77 -93.09 -21.58 12.09
N LYS A 78 -93.84 -20.69 11.43
CA LYS A 78 -95.27 -20.84 11.12
C LYS A 78 -95.57 -22.14 10.35
N TYR A 79 -94.86 -22.43 9.27
CA TYR A 79 -95.04 -23.67 8.51
C TYR A 79 -94.59 -24.92 9.30
N GLN A 80 -93.51 -24.84 10.09
CA GLN A 80 -93.08 -25.93 10.98
C GLN A 80 -94.12 -26.26 12.06
N ASP A 81 -94.77 -25.25 12.64
CA ASP A 81 -95.81 -25.46 13.66
C ASP A 81 -97.08 -26.04 13.04
N GLN A 82 -97.46 -25.60 11.83
CA GLN A 82 -98.51 -26.25 11.03
C GLN A 82 -98.20 -27.74 10.76
N VAL A 83 -96.98 -28.08 10.33
CA VAL A 83 -96.54 -29.49 10.19
C VAL A 83 -96.62 -30.25 11.51
N GLY A 84 -96.34 -29.59 12.64
CA GLY A 84 -96.54 -30.17 13.97
C GLY A 84 -97.99 -30.62 14.21
N THR A 85 -98.95 -29.78 13.84
CA THR A 85 -100.40 -30.02 14.01
C THR A 85 -101.04 -30.95 12.97
N ALA A 86 -100.35 -31.29 11.88
CA ALA A 86 -100.91 -32.14 10.82
C ALA A 86 -101.33 -33.54 11.32
N ASP A 87 -102.41 -34.10 10.77
CA ASP A 87 -102.99 -35.41 11.15
C ASP A 87 -102.82 -36.48 10.07
N SER A 88 -102.40 -36.12 8.85
CA SER A 88 -102.12 -37.03 7.73
C SER A 88 -100.81 -36.69 7.02
N LEU A 89 -100.28 -37.65 6.25
CA LEU A 89 -99.11 -37.44 5.38
C LEU A 89 -99.40 -36.40 4.29
N ASP A 90 -100.62 -36.39 3.75
CA ASP A 90 -101.01 -35.48 2.66
C ASP A 90 -100.96 -34.02 3.10
N LYS A 91 -101.45 -33.71 4.32
CA LYS A 91 -101.34 -32.36 4.89
C LYS A 91 -99.89 -31.95 5.15
N VAL A 92 -99.04 -32.89 5.59
CA VAL A 92 -97.60 -32.60 5.75
C VAL A 92 -96.95 -32.25 4.40
N ALA A 93 -97.31 -32.95 3.32
CA ALA A 93 -96.84 -32.63 1.97
C ALA A 93 -97.41 -31.31 1.43
N GLU A 94 -98.69 -31.02 1.65
CA GLU A 94 -99.34 -29.76 1.28
C GLU A 94 -98.67 -28.55 1.95
N ILE A 95 -98.43 -28.62 3.26
CA ILE A 95 -97.77 -27.56 4.03
C ILE A 95 -96.32 -27.36 3.56
N LEU A 96 -95.61 -28.44 3.23
CA LEU A 96 -94.25 -28.36 2.68
C LEU A 96 -94.24 -27.69 1.29
N ASN A 97 -95.11 -28.11 0.37
CA ASN A 97 -95.22 -27.53 -0.97
C ASN A 97 -95.56 -26.02 -0.91
N ASN A 98 -96.45 -25.63 0.01
CA ASN A 98 -96.81 -24.23 0.21
C ASN A 98 -95.62 -23.41 0.76
N ALA A 99 -94.80 -23.98 1.64
CA ALA A 99 -93.59 -23.33 2.13
C ALA A 99 -92.51 -23.22 1.02
N GLU A 100 -92.32 -24.27 0.21
CA GLU A 100 -91.40 -24.27 -0.93
C GLU A 100 -91.81 -23.24 -2.01
N PHE A 101 -93.12 -23.05 -2.25
CA PHE A 101 -93.62 -22.06 -3.21
C PHE A 101 -93.42 -20.61 -2.73
N GLU A 102 -93.70 -20.32 -1.46
CA GLU A 102 -93.46 -18.98 -0.91
C GLU A 102 -91.95 -18.67 -0.73
N ASP A 103 -91.08 -19.69 -0.54
CA ASP A 103 -89.62 -19.52 -0.66
C ASP A 103 -89.21 -19.13 -2.09
N ALA A 104 -89.83 -19.74 -3.11
CA ALA A 104 -89.59 -19.38 -4.50
C ALA A 104 -90.05 -17.95 -4.83
N LYS A 105 -91.20 -17.49 -4.31
CA LYS A 105 -91.61 -16.08 -4.41
C LYS A 105 -90.64 -15.14 -3.70
N ALA A 106 -90.19 -15.47 -2.49
CA ALA A 106 -89.20 -14.66 -1.77
C ALA A 106 -87.86 -14.58 -2.53
N SER A 107 -87.41 -15.69 -3.11
CA SER A 107 -86.23 -15.77 -4.00
C SER A 107 -86.40 -14.88 -5.25
N ALA A 108 -87.57 -14.90 -5.88
CA ALA A 108 -87.88 -14.06 -7.02
C ALA A 108 -87.90 -12.57 -6.67
N LYS A 109 -88.58 -12.17 -5.58
CA LYS A 109 -88.57 -10.79 -5.08
C LYS A 109 -87.15 -10.30 -4.77
N LYS A 110 -86.30 -11.16 -4.21
CA LYS A 110 -84.88 -10.87 -3.96
C LYS A 110 -84.11 -10.62 -5.27
N LYS A 111 -84.33 -11.42 -6.33
CA LYS A 111 -83.77 -11.14 -7.67
C LYS A 111 -84.26 -9.81 -8.25
N ILE A 112 -85.53 -9.45 -8.08
CA ILE A 112 -86.06 -8.14 -8.51
C ILE A 112 -85.40 -6.99 -7.73
N ALA A 113 -85.20 -7.16 -6.41
CA ALA A 113 -84.48 -6.17 -5.59
C ALA A 113 -83.01 -6.01 -6.00
N ASP A 114 -82.31 -7.11 -6.29
CA ASP A 114 -80.96 -7.13 -6.86
C ASP A 114 -80.88 -6.40 -8.21
N LEU A 115 -81.83 -6.66 -9.12
CA LEU A 115 -81.91 -6.02 -10.42
C LEU A 115 -82.15 -4.51 -10.30
N LYS A 116 -83.01 -4.10 -9.37
CA LYS A 116 -83.27 -2.69 -9.00
C LYS A 116 -82.01 -2.03 -8.41
N GLN A 117 -81.37 -2.64 -7.42
CA GLN A 117 -80.17 -2.08 -6.77
C GLN A 117 -79.02 -1.88 -7.76
N LYS A 118 -78.89 -2.77 -8.74
CA LYS A 118 -77.92 -2.69 -9.85
C LYS A 118 -78.37 -1.74 -10.97
N GLY A 119 -79.40 -0.91 -10.77
CA GLY A 119 -79.87 0.13 -11.71
C GLY A 119 -80.60 -0.37 -12.96
N ASN A 120 -80.92 -1.67 -13.04
CA ASN A 120 -81.52 -2.26 -14.24
C ASN A 120 -83.02 -1.97 -14.32
N LEU A 121 -83.72 -2.10 -13.19
CA LEU A 121 -85.14 -1.75 -13.04
C LEU A 121 -85.28 -0.41 -12.30
N THR A 122 -86.28 0.38 -12.67
CA THR A 122 -86.75 1.55 -11.91
C THR A 122 -87.52 1.13 -10.65
N ASP A 123 -87.78 2.09 -9.76
CA ASP A 123 -88.67 1.90 -8.61
C ASP A 123 -90.06 1.36 -9.01
N GLN A 124 -90.63 1.87 -10.11
CA GLN A 124 -91.96 1.48 -10.57
C GLN A 124 -91.95 0.05 -11.15
N GLU A 125 -91.06 -0.26 -12.09
CA GLU A 125 -90.96 -1.59 -12.69
C GLU A 125 -90.73 -2.68 -11.63
N ALA A 126 -89.82 -2.43 -10.68
CA ALA A 126 -89.57 -3.36 -9.58
C ALA A 126 -90.78 -3.51 -8.65
N THR A 127 -91.57 -2.46 -8.45
CA THR A 127 -92.81 -2.52 -7.66
C THR A 127 -93.87 -3.36 -8.38
N ASP A 128 -94.07 -3.15 -9.68
CA ASP A 128 -95.07 -3.89 -10.46
C ASP A 128 -94.70 -5.37 -10.68
N LEU A 129 -93.41 -5.67 -10.87
CA LEU A 129 -92.93 -7.05 -10.93
C LEU A 129 -93.11 -7.78 -9.58
N ASN A 130 -92.82 -7.12 -8.45
CA ASN A 130 -93.10 -7.68 -7.12
C ASN A 130 -94.61 -7.90 -6.89
N ASN A 131 -95.45 -6.92 -7.27
CA ASN A 131 -96.92 -7.02 -7.21
C ASN A 131 -97.49 -8.15 -8.08
N ARG A 132 -96.78 -8.56 -9.14
CA ARG A 132 -97.12 -9.73 -9.97
C ARG A 132 -96.67 -11.03 -9.31
N ILE A 133 -95.47 -11.07 -8.72
CA ILE A 133 -94.95 -12.26 -8.00
C ILE A 133 -95.85 -12.61 -6.80
N ASP A 134 -96.35 -11.63 -6.06
CA ASP A 134 -97.32 -11.85 -4.97
C ASP A 134 -98.60 -12.56 -5.44
N LYS A 135 -99.09 -12.18 -6.62
CA LYS A 135 -100.33 -12.69 -7.23
C LYS A 135 -100.14 -14.02 -7.98
N ALA A 136 -98.91 -14.50 -8.11
CA ALA A 136 -98.61 -15.74 -8.82
C ALA A 136 -99.20 -16.96 -8.07
N LYS A 137 -99.82 -17.85 -8.84
CA LYS A 137 -100.55 -19.05 -8.39
C LYS A 137 -99.71 -20.31 -8.42
N ASP A 138 -98.70 -20.34 -9.29
CA ASP A 138 -97.76 -21.45 -9.45
C ASP A 138 -96.34 -20.95 -9.74
N LEU A 139 -95.37 -21.88 -9.73
CA LEU A 139 -93.95 -21.58 -9.93
C LEU A 139 -93.65 -21.03 -11.34
N ARG A 140 -94.42 -21.42 -12.37
CA ARG A 140 -94.18 -21.00 -13.75
C ARG A 140 -94.63 -19.56 -13.99
N GLU A 141 -95.71 -19.11 -13.33
CA GLU A 141 -96.05 -17.67 -13.27
C GLU A 141 -94.90 -16.87 -12.61
N VAL A 142 -94.28 -17.37 -11.53
CA VAL A 142 -93.13 -16.70 -10.87
C VAL A 142 -91.87 -16.68 -11.77
N GLU A 143 -91.55 -17.79 -12.44
CA GLU A 143 -90.44 -17.88 -13.39
C GLU A 143 -90.63 -16.91 -14.57
N GLY A 144 -91.83 -16.86 -15.17
CA GLY A 144 -92.14 -15.98 -16.29
C GLY A 144 -91.92 -14.49 -16.00
N ILE A 145 -92.22 -14.05 -14.77
CA ILE A 145 -92.01 -12.66 -14.34
C ILE A 145 -90.52 -12.32 -14.20
N LEU A 146 -89.68 -13.29 -13.79
CA LEU A 146 -88.22 -13.13 -13.76
C LEU A 146 -87.62 -13.16 -15.17
N GLU A 147 -88.09 -14.07 -16.01
CA GLU A 147 -87.73 -14.20 -17.43
C GLU A 147 -87.94 -12.89 -18.20
N GLU A 148 -89.09 -12.22 -17.98
CA GLU A 148 -89.39 -10.89 -18.52
C GLU A 148 -88.45 -9.79 -17.98
N ALA A 149 -88.19 -9.78 -16.67
CA ALA A 149 -87.32 -8.79 -16.04
C ALA A 149 -85.87 -8.87 -16.54
N GLU A 150 -85.35 -10.08 -16.76
CA GLU A 150 -84.03 -10.30 -17.37
C GLU A 150 -83.97 -9.87 -18.84
N LEU A 151 -85.04 -10.06 -19.61
CA LEU A 151 -85.10 -9.60 -21.00
C LEU A 151 -85.11 -8.07 -21.10
N ASN A 152 -85.88 -7.39 -20.24
CA ASN A 152 -85.93 -5.93 -20.20
C ASN A 152 -84.56 -5.34 -19.80
N LYS A 153 -83.82 -5.99 -18.88
CA LYS A 153 -82.40 -5.67 -18.64
C LYS A 153 -81.56 -5.84 -19.91
N ALA A 154 -81.66 -6.97 -20.61
CA ALA A 154 -80.87 -7.24 -21.81
C ALA A 154 -81.12 -6.20 -22.92
N LYS A 155 -82.37 -5.75 -23.10
CA LYS A 155 -82.70 -4.61 -23.99
C LYS A 155 -82.02 -3.32 -23.54
N LYS A 156 -82.08 -2.98 -22.24
CA LYS A 156 -81.48 -1.76 -21.66
C LYS A 156 -79.96 -1.73 -21.83
N ASP A 157 -79.28 -2.84 -21.52
CA ASP A 157 -77.84 -2.99 -21.70
C ASP A 157 -77.44 -2.82 -23.17
N ALA A 158 -78.15 -3.48 -24.09
CA ALA A 158 -77.87 -3.44 -25.52
C ALA A 158 -78.03 -2.04 -26.13
N LYS A 159 -79.05 -1.27 -25.70
CA LYS A 159 -79.18 0.14 -26.10
C LYS A 159 -78.02 0.98 -25.57
N SER A 160 -77.59 0.75 -24.33
CA SER A 160 -76.42 1.43 -23.75
C SER A 160 -75.13 1.09 -24.52
N ASP A 161 -74.96 -0.15 -24.97
CA ASP A 161 -73.86 -0.55 -25.85
C ASP A 161 -73.91 0.15 -27.21
N VAL A 162 -75.10 0.30 -27.82
CA VAL A 162 -75.27 1.10 -29.06
C VAL A 162 -74.98 2.59 -28.83
N ASP A 163 -75.28 3.14 -27.65
CA ASP A 163 -74.96 4.53 -27.32
C ASP A 163 -73.46 4.79 -27.18
N LYS A 164 -72.69 3.83 -26.66
CA LYS A 164 -71.21 3.92 -26.48
C LYS A 164 -70.43 3.93 -27.80
N LEU A 165 -71.03 3.46 -28.90
CA LEU A 165 -70.40 3.44 -30.23
C LEU A 165 -70.19 4.87 -30.75
N THR A 166 -68.97 5.27 -31.07
CA THR A 166 -68.59 6.69 -31.22
C THR A 166 -68.69 7.22 -32.65
N ASN A 167 -68.80 6.36 -33.65
CA ASN A 167 -68.75 6.69 -35.07
C ASN A 167 -70.14 6.63 -35.75
N LEU A 168 -71.09 5.87 -35.18
CA LEU A 168 -72.49 5.85 -35.63
C LEU A 168 -73.16 7.23 -35.53
N ASN A 169 -73.88 7.63 -36.58
CA ASN A 169 -74.73 8.81 -36.55
C ASN A 169 -76.04 8.57 -35.75
N LYS A 170 -76.77 9.65 -35.44
CA LYS A 170 -78.01 9.57 -34.66
C LYS A 170 -79.06 8.64 -35.29
N ALA A 171 -79.31 8.75 -36.59
CA ALA A 171 -80.32 7.94 -37.28
C ALA A 171 -80.00 6.43 -37.26
N GLN A 172 -78.72 6.07 -37.40
CA GLN A 172 -78.24 4.69 -37.26
C GLN A 172 -78.43 4.18 -35.82
N LYS A 173 -78.05 4.96 -34.80
CA LYS A 173 -78.24 4.58 -33.39
C LYS A 173 -79.71 4.37 -33.06
N ASP A 174 -80.58 5.30 -33.44
CA ASP A 174 -82.02 5.21 -33.15
C ASP A 174 -82.65 3.99 -33.84
N ALA A 175 -82.30 3.71 -35.10
CA ALA A 175 -82.79 2.54 -35.82
C ALA A 175 -82.25 1.20 -35.28
N LEU A 176 -81.06 1.19 -34.66
CA LEU A 176 -80.51 0.03 -33.96
C LEU A 176 -81.18 -0.18 -32.59
N LYS A 177 -81.51 0.89 -31.86
CA LYS A 177 -82.28 0.83 -30.61
C LYS A 177 -83.71 0.33 -30.85
N GLN A 178 -84.39 0.81 -31.91
CA GLN A 178 -85.71 0.32 -32.28
C GLN A 178 -85.69 -1.20 -32.52
N LYS A 179 -84.70 -1.70 -33.26
CA LYS A 179 -84.49 -3.16 -33.48
C LYS A 179 -84.18 -3.98 -32.21
N ILE A 180 -83.87 -3.33 -31.09
CA ILE A 180 -83.74 -3.96 -29.77
C ILE A 180 -85.08 -3.92 -29.02
N ASP A 181 -85.87 -2.85 -29.18
CA ASP A 181 -87.24 -2.77 -28.67
C ASP A 181 -88.18 -3.78 -29.35
N ASP A 182 -88.10 -3.90 -30.68
CA ASP A 182 -88.90 -4.81 -31.52
C ASP A 182 -88.69 -6.32 -31.21
N VAL A 183 -87.75 -6.68 -30.32
CA VAL A 183 -87.53 -8.07 -29.88
C VAL A 183 -88.57 -8.45 -28.83
N GLU A 184 -89.74 -8.87 -29.27
CA GLU A 184 -90.83 -9.34 -28.40
C GLU A 184 -90.62 -10.79 -27.93
N THR A 185 -91.25 -11.13 -26.81
CA THR A 185 -91.48 -12.52 -26.36
C THR A 185 -92.97 -12.72 -26.13
N ASP A 186 -93.61 -13.44 -27.04
CA ASP A 186 -95.00 -13.87 -26.88
C ASP A 186 -95.02 -15.30 -26.30
N PRO A 187 -95.45 -15.52 -25.04
CA PRO A 187 -95.55 -16.85 -24.44
C PRO A 187 -96.70 -17.70 -25.03
N THR A 188 -97.46 -17.17 -25.99
CA THR A 188 -98.60 -17.80 -26.66
C THR A 188 -98.45 -17.95 -28.18
N SER A 189 -97.32 -17.55 -28.77
CA SER A 189 -97.06 -17.69 -30.21
C SER A 189 -96.39 -19.03 -30.56
N ASP A 190 -97.03 -19.81 -31.44
CA ASP A 190 -96.46 -21.05 -32.00
C ASP A 190 -95.16 -20.84 -32.81
N ASN A 191 -94.79 -19.60 -33.15
CA ASN A 191 -93.65 -19.30 -34.04
C ASN A 191 -92.44 -18.66 -33.35
N LEU A 192 -92.59 -17.99 -32.20
CA LEU A 192 -91.45 -17.43 -31.44
C LEU A 192 -91.78 -17.24 -29.94
N LYS A 193 -90.85 -17.37 -28.99
CA LYS A 193 -89.51 -18.01 -28.87
C LYS A 193 -89.13 -17.98 -27.37
N THR A 194 -88.16 -18.78 -26.92
CA THR A 194 -87.70 -18.71 -25.50
C THR A 194 -86.91 -17.43 -25.20
N VAL A 195 -86.83 -17.02 -23.93
CA VAL A 195 -86.08 -15.82 -23.51
C VAL A 195 -84.61 -15.85 -23.95
N ASP A 196 -83.95 -17.01 -23.94
CA ASP A 196 -82.56 -17.12 -24.41
C ASP A 196 -82.42 -16.83 -25.91
N GLN A 197 -83.45 -17.16 -26.70
CA GLN A 197 -83.47 -16.84 -28.13
C GLN A 197 -83.78 -15.36 -28.38
N ALA A 198 -84.55 -14.70 -27.51
CA ALA A 198 -84.74 -13.25 -27.52
C ALA A 198 -83.45 -12.51 -27.11
N LYS A 199 -82.78 -12.94 -26.03
CA LYS A 199 -81.44 -12.50 -25.64
C LYS A 199 -80.44 -12.65 -26.81
N THR A 200 -80.45 -13.80 -27.50
CA THR A 200 -79.62 -14.06 -28.69
C THR A 200 -79.91 -13.08 -29.84
N ALA A 201 -81.18 -12.76 -30.11
CA ALA A 201 -81.55 -11.79 -31.13
C ALA A 201 -81.03 -10.38 -30.81
N ILE A 202 -81.13 -9.95 -29.54
CA ILE A 202 -80.57 -8.68 -29.05
C ILE A 202 -79.04 -8.65 -29.26
N THR A 203 -78.32 -9.72 -28.88
CA THR A 203 -76.86 -9.82 -29.11
C THR A 203 -76.49 -9.70 -30.59
N ALA A 204 -77.29 -10.27 -31.50
CA ALA A 204 -77.05 -10.17 -32.94
C ALA A 204 -77.26 -8.73 -33.49
N VAL A 205 -78.13 -7.92 -32.87
CA VAL A 205 -78.26 -6.49 -33.21
C VAL A 205 -77.05 -5.70 -32.72
N VAL A 206 -76.56 -5.96 -31.50
CA VAL A 206 -75.35 -5.31 -30.96
C VAL A 206 -74.10 -5.66 -31.77
N ALA A 207 -73.98 -6.90 -32.27
CA ALA A 207 -72.89 -7.30 -33.17
C ALA A 207 -72.90 -6.49 -34.48
N LYS A 208 -74.08 -6.33 -35.10
CA LYS A 208 -74.25 -5.51 -36.32
C LYS A 208 -74.02 -4.01 -36.06
N ALA A 209 -74.35 -3.53 -34.88
CA ALA A 209 -74.03 -2.17 -34.46
C ALA A 209 -72.51 -1.92 -34.41
N LYS A 210 -71.75 -2.86 -33.83
CA LYS A 210 -70.28 -2.82 -33.74
C LYS A 210 -69.61 -2.89 -35.13
N GLU A 211 -70.13 -3.73 -36.03
CA GLU A 211 -69.65 -3.78 -37.43
C GLU A 211 -69.90 -2.46 -38.18
N LEU A 212 -71.09 -1.89 -38.03
CA LEU A 212 -71.46 -0.61 -38.64
C LEU A 212 -70.63 0.55 -38.09
N ASP A 213 -70.38 0.59 -36.78
CA ASP A 213 -69.55 1.62 -36.15
C ASP A 213 -68.12 1.61 -36.70
N LYS A 214 -67.52 0.41 -36.85
CA LYS A 214 -66.19 0.29 -37.48
C LYS A 214 -66.20 0.87 -38.90
N LYS A 215 -67.13 0.42 -39.76
CA LYS A 215 -67.22 0.92 -41.15
C LYS A 215 -67.49 2.43 -41.22
N MET A 216 -68.22 3.00 -40.25
CA MET A 216 -68.41 4.45 -40.13
C MET A 216 -67.13 5.19 -39.70
N GLY A 217 -66.32 4.61 -38.81
CA GLY A 217 -65.00 5.14 -38.43
C GLY A 217 -63.98 5.07 -39.57
N ASP A 218 -63.99 3.97 -40.33
CA ASP A 218 -63.19 3.79 -41.55
C ASP A 218 -63.58 4.85 -42.61
N LEU A 219 -64.88 5.02 -42.88
CA LEU A 219 -65.41 6.06 -43.78
C LEU A 219 -65.06 7.48 -43.31
N LYS A 220 -65.15 7.76 -42.01
CA LYS A 220 -64.79 9.06 -41.44
C LYS A 220 -63.30 9.39 -41.64
N THR A 221 -62.43 8.41 -41.42
CA THR A 221 -60.99 8.54 -41.65
C THR A 221 -60.69 8.82 -43.13
N LEU A 222 -61.39 8.15 -44.05
CA LEU A 222 -61.32 8.42 -45.48
C LEU A 222 -61.81 9.84 -45.83
N VAL A 223 -62.94 10.29 -45.27
CA VAL A 223 -63.47 11.66 -45.49
C VAL A 223 -62.48 12.73 -45.00
N ASP A 224 -61.87 12.53 -43.83
CA ASP A 224 -60.88 13.47 -43.28
C ASP A 224 -59.61 13.50 -44.14
N LEU A 225 -59.09 12.34 -44.56
CA LEU A 225 -57.97 12.23 -45.49
C LEU A 225 -58.26 12.92 -46.84
N VAL A 226 -59.43 12.66 -47.42
CA VAL A 226 -59.85 13.27 -48.69
C VAL A 226 -60.04 14.77 -48.56
N ASN A 227 -60.51 15.26 -47.42
CA ASN A 227 -60.59 16.70 -47.14
C ASN A 227 -59.21 17.36 -47.04
N LYS A 228 -58.20 16.72 -46.43
CA LYS A 228 -56.81 17.22 -46.43
C LYS A 228 -56.25 17.44 -47.85
N GLN A 229 -56.59 16.56 -48.80
CA GLN A 229 -56.14 16.64 -50.21
C GLN A 229 -57.15 17.30 -51.18
N LYS A 230 -58.29 17.80 -50.70
CA LYS A 230 -59.39 18.33 -51.54
C LYS A 230 -58.92 19.38 -52.54
N GLU A 231 -58.06 20.30 -52.10
CA GLU A 231 -57.52 21.40 -52.90
C GLU A 231 -56.31 21.02 -53.78
N THR A 232 -55.75 19.82 -53.66
CA THR A 232 -54.79 19.27 -54.62
C THR A 232 -55.49 18.42 -55.67
N LEU A 233 -56.48 17.61 -55.28
CA LEU A 233 -57.33 16.84 -56.21
C LEU A 233 -58.08 17.76 -57.19
N LYS A 234 -58.68 18.86 -56.71
CA LYS A 234 -59.32 19.89 -57.56
C LYS A 234 -58.40 20.52 -58.61
N LYS A 235 -57.08 20.42 -58.43
CA LYS A 235 -56.06 20.98 -59.35
C LYS A 235 -55.48 19.92 -60.29
N SER A 236 -55.78 18.64 -60.11
CA SER A 236 -55.26 17.57 -60.97
C SER A 236 -55.90 17.62 -62.36
N ASP A 237 -55.18 17.16 -63.39
CA ASP A 237 -55.74 17.04 -64.74
C ASP A 237 -56.93 16.08 -64.79
N GLY A 238 -56.97 15.09 -63.89
CA GLY A 238 -58.11 14.18 -63.75
C GLY A 238 -59.41 14.88 -63.35
N TYR A 239 -59.34 16.01 -62.62
CA TYR A 239 -60.51 16.78 -62.18
C TYR A 239 -61.02 17.76 -63.26
N LYS A 240 -60.30 17.89 -64.38
CA LYS A 240 -60.77 18.62 -65.58
C LYS A 240 -61.74 17.78 -66.41
N ASP A 241 -61.77 16.46 -66.22
CA ASP A 241 -62.78 15.57 -66.78
C ASP A 241 -64.11 15.74 -66.02
N THR A 242 -65.16 16.17 -66.74
CA THR A 242 -66.49 16.43 -66.16
C THR A 242 -67.10 15.20 -65.46
N SER A 243 -66.82 14.00 -65.95
CA SER A 243 -67.34 12.75 -65.39
C SER A 243 -66.64 12.40 -64.07
N LYS A 244 -65.30 12.46 -64.06
CA LYS A 244 -64.49 12.22 -62.84
C LYS A 244 -64.76 13.27 -61.77
N LYS A 245 -64.83 14.55 -62.16
CA LYS A 245 -65.23 15.64 -61.26
C LYS A 245 -66.58 15.36 -60.60
N THR A 246 -67.60 15.03 -61.40
CA THR A 246 -68.96 14.79 -60.91
C THR A 246 -69.02 13.55 -60.01
N ALA A 247 -68.27 12.49 -60.33
CA ALA A 247 -68.15 11.31 -59.48
C ALA A 247 -67.52 11.63 -58.11
N PHE A 248 -66.42 12.39 -58.09
CA PHE A 248 -65.74 12.79 -56.85
C PHE A 248 -66.59 13.73 -55.98
N ASP A 249 -67.13 14.81 -56.56
CA ASP A 249 -67.93 15.78 -55.81
C ASP A 249 -69.15 15.10 -55.17
N ASN A 250 -69.84 14.22 -55.91
CA ASN A 250 -71.01 13.50 -55.39
C ASN A 250 -70.62 12.45 -54.33
N ALA A 251 -69.55 11.67 -54.56
CA ALA A 251 -69.12 10.65 -53.61
C ALA A 251 -68.61 11.24 -52.29
N LEU A 252 -67.82 12.33 -52.37
CA LEU A 252 -67.34 13.03 -51.19
C LEU A 252 -68.50 13.71 -50.45
N LYS A 253 -69.44 14.34 -51.17
CA LYS A 253 -70.62 14.96 -50.56
C LYS A 253 -71.50 13.94 -49.83
N ALA A 254 -71.76 12.79 -50.44
CA ALA A 254 -72.53 11.72 -49.81
C ALA A 254 -71.84 11.15 -48.56
N ALA A 255 -70.51 11.03 -48.58
CA ALA A 255 -69.74 10.62 -47.41
C ALA A 255 -69.73 11.68 -46.30
N GLU A 256 -69.48 12.95 -46.65
CA GLU A 256 -69.48 14.11 -45.74
C GLU A 256 -70.83 14.32 -45.04
N ASP A 257 -71.95 14.06 -45.72
CA ASP A 257 -73.29 14.18 -45.11
C ASP A 257 -73.65 12.98 -44.22
N LEU A 258 -73.05 11.79 -44.47
CA LEU A 258 -73.32 10.58 -43.68
C LEU A 258 -72.53 10.51 -42.36
N VAL A 259 -71.26 10.94 -42.36
CA VAL A 259 -70.37 10.88 -41.17
C VAL A 259 -70.63 11.96 -40.11
N LYS A 260 -71.62 12.83 -40.36
CA LYS A 260 -72.12 13.81 -39.39
C LYS A 260 -72.88 13.11 -38.26
N THR A 261 -72.60 13.50 -37.02
CA THR A 261 -73.23 12.90 -35.84
C THR A 261 -74.75 13.13 -35.78
N ASP A 262 -75.22 14.24 -36.33
CA ASP A 262 -76.63 14.63 -36.45
C ASP A 262 -77.29 14.21 -37.78
N SER A 263 -76.60 13.42 -38.61
CA SER A 263 -77.13 12.98 -39.91
C SER A 263 -78.44 12.20 -39.75
N ALA A 264 -79.40 12.52 -40.62
CA ALA A 264 -80.70 11.85 -40.72
C ALA A 264 -80.63 10.53 -41.52
N ASP A 265 -79.53 10.26 -42.21
CA ASP A 265 -79.37 9.08 -43.06
C ASP A 265 -78.99 7.83 -42.24
N ASN A 266 -79.99 6.98 -42.00
CA ASN A 266 -79.78 5.62 -41.51
C ASN A 266 -79.27 4.71 -42.65
N LYS A 267 -77.96 4.43 -42.65
CA LYS A 267 -77.32 3.53 -43.62
C LYS A 267 -76.84 2.22 -42.99
N THR A 268 -77.08 1.12 -43.68
CA THR A 268 -76.61 -0.23 -43.31
C THR A 268 -75.11 -0.41 -43.59
N ALA A 269 -74.51 -1.45 -43.00
CA ALA A 269 -73.07 -1.73 -43.11
C ALA A 269 -72.61 -1.89 -44.57
N ASP A 270 -73.46 -2.44 -45.43
CA ASP A 270 -73.16 -2.63 -46.86
C ASP A 270 -73.49 -1.39 -47.72
N GLU A 271 -74.17 -0.39 -47.18
CA GLU A 271 -74.33 0.92 -47.83
C GLU A 271 -73.15 1.85 -47.47
N VAL A 272 -72.69 1.83 -46.22
CA VAL A 272 -71.48 2.55 -45.78
C VAL A 272 -70.26 2.05 -46.56
N ASP A 273 -70.11 0.74 -46.73
CA ASP A 273 -69.07 0.11 -47.55
C ASP A 273 -69.12 0.55 -49.02
N LYS A 274 -70.32 0.64 -49.62
CA LYS A 274 -70.50 1.13 -51.00
C LYS A 274 -70.15 2.62 -51.14
N ILE A 275 -70.49 3.44 -50.15
CA ILE A 275 -70.15 4.89 -50.14
C ILE A 275 -68.63 5.07 -49.99
N SER A 276 -68.00 4.28 -49.11
CA SER A 276 -66.53 4.24 -48.95
C SER A 276 -65.86 3.89 -50.28
N LYS A 277 -66.25 2.78 -50.92
CA LYS A 277 -65.66 2.33 -52.19
C LYS A 277 -65.93 3.28 -53.37
N ALA A 278 -67.07 3.96 -53.39
CA ALA A 278 -67.34 5.01 -54.37
C ALA A 278 -66.39 6.21 -54.20
N LEU A 279 -66.16 6.64 -52.96
CA LEU A 279 -65.21 7.71 -52.63
C LEU A 279 -63.77 7.29 -52.92
N GLU A 280 -63.34 6.10 -52.48
CA GLU A 280 -62.02 5.52 -52.80
C GLU A 280 -61.76 5.48 -54.30
N LYS A 281 -62.72 4.97 -55.09
CA LYS A 281 -62.57 4.91 -56.55
C LYS A 281 -62.45 6.31 -57.15
N ALA A 282 -63.30 7.26 -56.75
CA ALA A 282 -63.27 8.61 -57.30
C ALA A 282 -61.98 9.36 -56.92
N VAL A 283 -61.44 9.14 -55.72
CA VAL A 283 -60.13 9.65 -55.29
C VAL A 283 -59.00 9.06 -56.13
N ASN A 284 -59.00 7.75 -56.33
CA ASN A 284 -58.02 7.05 -57.16
C ASN A 284 -58.10 7.45 -58.64
N ASP A 285 -59.31 7.65 -59.19
CA ASP A 285 -59.53 8.15 -60.55
C ASP A 285 -58.92 9.56 -60.78
N LEU A 286 -58.78 10.35 -59.71
CA LEU A 286 -58.14 11.68 -59.70
C LEU A 286 -56.64 11.65 -59.34
N GLY A 287 -56.08 10.47 -59.02
CA GLY A 287 -54.68 10.26 -58.64
C GLY A 287 -54.36 10.43 -57.15
N GLY A 288 -55.38 10.62 -56.30
CA GLY A 288 -55.23 10.84 -54.86
C GLY A 288 -54.82 9.62 -54.05
N ASN A 289 -54.71 9.82 -52.72
CA ASN A 289 -54.41 8.78 -51.75
C ASN A 289 -55.70 8.37 -51.00
N THR A 290 -55.98 7.07 -50.89
CA THR A 290 -57.14 6.54 -50.13
C THR A 290 -56.79 6.02 -48.73
N VAL A 291 -55.51 6.07 -48.37
CA VAL A 291 -54.95 5.64 -47.08
C VAL A 291 -53.97 6.69 -46.55
N ASP A 292 -53.90 6.88 -45.24
CA ASP A 292 -52.97 7.84 -44.62
C ASP A 292 -51.63 7.16 -44.36
N LYS A 293 -50.57 7.70 -44.97
CA LYS A 293 -49.18 7.22 -44.89
C LYS A 293 -48.25 8.14 -44.11
N SER A 294 -48.77 9.24 -43.55
CA SER A 294 -47.96 10.28 -42.89
C SER A 294 -47.04 9.72 -41.81
N LYS A 295 -47.60 8.97 -40.84
CA LYS A 295 -46.80 8.35 -39.77
C LYS A 295 -45.72 7.39 -40.26
N LEU A 296 -46.03 6.58 -41.27
CA LEU A 296 -45.06 5.67 -41.89
C LEU A 296 -43.93 6.47 -42.59
N GLN A 297 -44.25 7.62 -43.17
CA GLN A 297 -43.24 8.55 -43.70
C GLN A 297 -42.38 9.12 -42.57
N ASP A 298 -42.98 9.61 -41.48
CA ASP A 298 -42.27 10.19 -40.34
C ASP A 298 -41.27 9.18 -39.73
N GLU A 299 -41.69 7.93 -39.52
CA GLU A 299 -40.85 6.86 -38.98
C GLU A 299 -39.72 6.44 -39.97
N ILE A 300 -39.99 6.45 -41.28
CA ILE A 300 -38.97 6.26 -42.33
C ILE A 300 -37.96 7.42 -42.35
N GLU A 301 -38.41 8.67 -42.14
CA GLU A 301 -37.53 9.83 -42.06
C GLU A 301 -36.66 9.79 -40.80
N ILE A 302 -37.22 9.42 -39.64
CA ILE A 302 -36.46 9.15 -38.40
C ILE A 302 -35.38 8.09 -38.65
N ALA A 303 -35.73 6.99 -39.30
CA ALA A 303 -34.78 5.93 -39.65
C ALA A 303 -33.64 6.44 -40.55
N TYR A 304 -33.94 7.27 -41.56
CA TYR A 304 -32.91 7.90 -42.38
C TYR A 304 -32.01 8.86 -41.58
N GLU A 305 -32.56 9.63 -40.64
CA GLU A 305 -31.74 10.51 -39.80
C GLU A 305 -30.82 9.71 -38.85
N LEU A 306 -31.27 8.56 -38.34
CA LEU A 306 -30.40 7.62 -37.61
C LEU A 306 -29.27 7.07 -38.50
N GLN A 307 -29.57 6.72 -39.76
CA GLN A 307 -28.58 6.35 -40.78
C GLN A 307 -27.66 7.51 -41.25
N GLY A 308 -27.86 8.75 -40.76
CA GLY A 308 -27.07 9.91 -41.20
C GLY A 308 -27.42 10.41 -42.60
N LYS A 309 -28.64 10.17 -43.08
CA LYS A 309 -29.13 10.51 -44.42
C LYS A 309 -30.04 11.73 -44.42
N ASN A 310 -30.33 12.25 -45.60
CA ASN A 310 -31.41 13.22 -45.77
C ASN A 310 -32.79 12.53 -45.70
N LYS A 311 -33.88 13.31 -45.63
CA LYS A 311 -35.27 12.81 -45.53
C LYS A 311 -35.69 11.96 -46.75
N GLN A 312 -34.96 12.04 -47.86
CA GLN A 312 -35.17 11.28 -49.08
C GLN A 312 -34.41 9.93 -49.10
N GLY A 313 -33.68 9.59 -48.03
CA GLY A 313 -32.91 8.35 -47.91
C GLY A 313 -31.60 8.35 -48.70
N GLN A 314 -31.11 9.52 -49.08
CA GLN A 314 -29.85 9.70 -49.80
C GLN A 314 -28.72 10.00 -48.82
N ASP A 315 -27.51 9.51 -49.11
CA ASP A 315 -26.33 9.76 -48.29
C ASP A 315 -25.97 11.25 -48.29
N ASP A 316 -25.89 11.83 -47.09
CA ASP A 316 -25.59 13.24 -46.86
C ASP A 316 -24.30 13.34 -46.05
N SER A 317 -23.18 13.66 -46.72
CA SER A 317 -21.85 13.73 -46.08
C SER A 317 -21.70 14.88 -45.08
N SER A 318 -22.68 15.79 -44.97
CA SER A 318 -22.73 16.80 -43.90
C SER A 318 -23.35 16.25 -42.61
N LYS A 319 -24.19 15.22 -42.71
CA LYS A 319 -24.78 14.52 -41.57
C LYS A 319 -23.86 13.40 -41.10
N LYS A 320 -23.76 13.24 -39.78
CA LYS A 320 -23.17 12.06 -39.15
C LYS A 320 -24.28 11.08 -38.78
N LYS A 321 -24.01 9.79 -38.93
CA LYS A 321 -24.85 8.71 -38.39
C LYS A 321 -25.04 8.92 -36.88
N ASN A 322 -26.24 8.63 -36.39
CA ASN A 322 -26.51 8.67 -34.95
C ASN A 322 -25.78 7.51 -34.25
N PRO A 323 -25.12 7.71 -33.08
CA PRO A 323 -24.52 6.63 -32.30
C PRO A 323 -25.47 5.46 -32.03
N LYS A 324 -26.79 5.71 -31.88
CA LYS A 324 -27.82 4.67 -31.69
C LYS A 324 -27.86 3.65 -32.83
N TYR A 325 -27.57 4.08 -34.06
CA TYR A 325 -27.48 3.20 -35.22
C TYR A 325 -26.03 2.77 -35.51
N GLU A 326 -25.05 3.68 -35.45
CA GLU A 326 -23.70 3.31 -35.89
C GLU A 326 -23.03 2.28 -34.96
N ASN A 327 -23.18 2.45 -33.65
CA ASN A 327 -22.55 1.59 -32.64
C ASN A 327 -23.40 0.36 -32.23
N ALA A 328 -24.58 0.18 -32.81
CA ALA A 328 -25.50 -0.92 -32.48
C ALA A 328 -24.92 -2.31 -32.78
N SER A 329 -25.40 -3.30 -32.03
CA SER A 329 -25.22 -4.72 -32.30
C SER A 329 -25.58 -5.03 -33.75
N LYS A 330 -24.76 -5.85 -34.41
CA LYS A 330 -24.86 -6.10 -35.84
C LYS A 330 -26.24 -6.61 -36.27
N ASP A 331 -26.83 -7.49 -35.47
CA ASP A 331 -28.09 -8.15 -35.83
C ASP A 331 -29.27 -7.18 -35.77
N LYS A 332 -29.42 -6.45 -34.64
CA LYS A 332 -30.38 -5.33 -34.51
C LYS A 332 -30.23 -4.26 -35.60
N LYS A 333 -28.99 -3.99 -36.05
CA LYS A 333 -28.71 -3.08 -37.17
C LYS A 333 -29.23 -3.63 -38.50
N ASN A 334 -29.06 -4.93 -38.75
CA ASN A 334 -29.65 -5.63 -39.91
C ASN A 334 -31.18 -5.66 -39.83
N ASP A 335 -31.75 -5.87 -38.63
CA ASP A 335 -33.20 -5.91 -38.41
C ASP A 335 -33.84 -4.55 -38.68
N PHE A 336 -33.23 -3.48 -38.19
CA PHE A 336 -33.58 -2.10 -38.49
C PHE A 336 -33.49 -1.79 -40.00
N ASP A 337 -32.38 -2.13 -40.66
CA ASP A 337 -32.22 -1.92 -42.11
C ASP A 337 -33.26 -2.73 -42.93
N THR A 338 -33.60 -3.94 -42.46
CA THR A 338 -34.61 -4.82 -43.07
C THR A 338 -36.03 -4.26 -42.86
N ALA A 339 -36.34 -3.79 -41.65
CA ALA A 339 -37.61 -3.16 -41.32
C ALA A 339 -37.79 -1.86 -42.14
N LEU A 340 -36.76 -1.03 -42.26
CA LEU A 340 -36.74 0.17 -43.09
C LEU A 340 -36.96 -0.16 -44.58
N SER A 341 -36.26 -1.18 -45.10
CA SER A 341 -36.46 -1.66 -46.48
C SER A 341 -37.90 -2.11 -46.73
N ASN A 342 -38.51 -2.82 -45.78
CA ASN A 342 -39.88 -3.30 -45.89
C ASN A 342 -40.93 -2.19 -45.71
N ALA A 343 -40.69 -1.26 -44.78
CA ALA A 343 -41.50 -0.07 -44.60
C ALA A 343 -41.53 0.79 -45.87
N LYS A 344 -40.37 0.99 -46.52
CA LYS A 344 -40.31 1.72 -47.79
C LYS A 344 -41.11 1.03 -48.91
N LYS A 345 -41.08 -0.30 -49.01
CA LYS A 345 -41.89 -1.05 -50.01
C LYS A 345 -43.39 -0.79 -49.84
N VAL A 346 -43.89 -0.83 -48.60
CA VAL A 346 -45.30 -0.53 -48.27
C VAL A 346 -45.64 0.95 -48.50
N TYR A 347 -44.70 1.85 -48.18
CA TYR A 347 -44.86 3.28 -48.45
C TYR A 347 -44.94 3.59 -49.95
N ASP A 348 -44.09 2.99 -50.78
CA ASP A 348 -44.09 3.16 -52.24
C ASP A 348 -45.29 2.48 -52.92
N GLN A 349 -45.85 1.41 -52.33
CA GLN A 349 -46.95 0.62 -52.90
C GLN A 349 -48.25 1.44 -53.05
N LYS A 350 -48.75 1.57 -54.29
CA LYS A 350 -49.91 2.42 -54.63
C LYS A 350 -51.25 1.95 -54.02
N ASP A 351 -51.41 0.65 -53.81
CA ASP A 351 -52.62 -0.03 -53.33
C ASP A 351 -52.48 -0.62 -51.91
N ALA A 352 -51.49 -0.15 -51.14
CA ALA A 352 -51.26 -0.61 -49.77
C ALA A 352 -52.50 -0.37 -48.87
N SER A 353 -52.94 -1.41 -48.16
CA SER A 353 -54.00 -1.28 -47.16
C SER A 353 -53.55 -0.50 -45.92
N GLN A 354 -54.47 0.14 -45.21
CA GLN A 354 -54.14 0.83 -43.96
C GLN A 354 -53.58 -0.15 -42.91
N GLN A 355 -54.03 -1.40 -42.88
CA GLN A 355 -53.45 -2.42 -41.98
C GLN A 355 -51.97 -2.67 -42.31
N SER A 356 -51.62 -2.89 -43.58
CA SER A 356 -50.22 -3.10 -43.98
C SER A 356 -49.33 -1.88 -43.70
N ILE A 357 -49.88 -0.66 -43.77
CA ILE A 357 -49.17 0.58 -43.41
C ILE A 357 -48.90 0.61 -41.89
N ASN A 358 -49.92 0.37 -41.07
CA ASN A 358 -49.80 0.35 -39.61
C ASN A 358 -48.87 -0.79 -39.12
N ASP A 359 -48.92 -1.96 -39.76
CA ASP A 359 -48.02 -3.09 -39.49
C ASP A 359 -46.56 -2.75 -39.81
N ALA A 360 -46.33 -1.99 -40.89
CA ALA A 360 -45.00 -1.55 -41.29
C ALA A 360 -44.45 -0.45 -40.36
N GLU A 361 -45.30 0.52 -39.97
CA GLU A 361 -45.01 1.55 -38.98
C GLU A 361 -44.59 0.89 -37.65
N SER A 362 -45.40 -0.03 -37.14
CA SER A 362 -45.12 -0.73 -35.88
C SER A 362 -43.83 -1.56 -35.93
N LYS A 363 -43.55 -2.25 -37.04
CA LYS A 363 -42.32 -3.06 -37.20
C LYS A 363 -41.08 -2.19 -37.31
N LEU A 364 -41.12 -1.07 -38.05
CA LEU A 364 -40.01 -0.14 -38.14
C LEU A 364 -39.75 0.54 -36.79
N LYS A 365 -40.79 1.02 -36.10
CA LYS A 365 -40.64 1.63 -34.78
C LYS A 365 -40.01 0.67 -33.77
N LYS A 366 -40.49 -0.58 -33.69
CA LYS A 366 -39.89 -1.60 -32.81
C LYS A 366 -38.40 -1.83 -33.08
N ALA A 367 -37.98 -1.83 -34.35
CA ALA A 367 -36.58 -1.98 -34.71
C ALA A 367 -35.75 -0.72 -34.36
N ILE A 368 -36.31 0.49 -34.53
CA ILE A 368 -35.73 1.76 -34.06
C ILE A 368 -35.55 1.77 -32.55
N ASP A 369 -36.55 1.30 -31.79
CA ASP A 369 -36.53 1.24 -30.34
C ASP A 369 -35.43 0.27 -29.85
N ALA A 370 -35.37 -0.94 -30.44
CA ALA A 370 -34.47 -2.03 -30.04
C ALA A 370 -32.97 -1.78 -30.31
N LEU A 371 -32.60 -0.82 -31.16
CA LEU A 371 -31.21 -0.42 -31.42
C LEU A 371 -30.46 -0.09 -30.12
N ASP A 372 -29.29 -0.70 -29.93
CA ASP A 372 -28.46 -0.62 -28.71
C ASP A 372 -27.10 0.05 -28.96
N GLY A 373 -27.06 1.01 -29.88
CA GLY A 373 -25.90 1.87 -30.04
C GLY A 373 -25.85 2.94 -28.95
N HIS A 374 -24.70 3.07 -28.29
CA HIS A 374 -24.46 4.08 -27.26
C HIS A 374 -23.38 5.07 -27.70
N ASN A 375 -23.34 6.26 -27.09
CA ASN A 375 -22.33 7.27 -27.41
C ASN A 375 -20.97 6.91 -26.81
N LYS A 376 -19.88 7.16 -27.55
CA LYS A 376 -18.50 6.84 -27.14
C LYS A 376 -17.53 8.04 -27.21
N SER A 377 -18.01 9.26 -27.42
CA SER A 377 -17.14 10.47 -27.49
C SER A 377 -16.15 10.54 -26.34
N ASP A 378 -16.65 10.39 -25.12
CA ASP A 378 -15.93 10.66 -23.88
C ASP A 378 -14.91 9.56 -23.57
N LEU A 379 -15.24 8.30 -23.92
CA LEU A 379 -14.31 7.17 -23.91
C LEU A 379 -13.19 7.38 -24.93
N ASN A 380 -13.53 7.79 -26.15
CA ASN A 380 -12.57 8.01 -27.23
C ASN A 380 -11.63 9.20 -26.93
N ASP A 381 -12.12 10.23 -26.25
CA ASP A 381 -11.29 11.35 -25.78
C ASP A 381 -10.42 10.97 -24.56
N ALA A 382 -10.91 10.10 -23.66
CA ALA A 382 -10.08 9.49 -22.62
C ALA A 382 -8.96 8.60 -23.21
N ILE A 383 -9.23 7.81 -24.26
CA ILE A 383 -8.24 7.00 -24.99
C ILE A 383 -7.18 7.89 -25.65
N LYS A 384 -7.56 9.03 -26.26
CA LYS A 384 -6.59 10.01 -26.82
C LYS A 384 -5.71 10.62 -25.72
N LYS A 385 -6.32 11.05 -24.61
CA LYS A 385 -5.65 11.60 -23.42
C LYS A 385 -4.67 10.59 -22.80
N ALA A 386 -5.04 9.31 -22.75
CA ALA A 386 -4.16 8.25 -22.30
C ALA A 386 -2.99 8.02 -23.28
N ASN A 387 -3.27 7.85 -24.58
CA ASN A 387 -2.21 7.63 -25.56
C ASN A 387 -1.20 8.81 -25.65
N SER A 388 -1.62 10.06 -25.41
CA SER A 388 -0.68 11.19 -25.31
C SER A 388 0.21 11.13 -24.06
N LYS A 389 -0.35 10.71 -22.91
CA LYS A 389 0.38 10.58 -21.63
C LYS A 389 1.54 9.57 -21.65
N LYS A 390 1.54 8.59 -22.57
CA LYS A 390 2.65 7.62 -22.72
C LYS A 390 4.02 8.25 -23.03
N SER A 391 4.05 9.49 -23.53
CA SER A 391 5.30 10.22 -23.82
C SER A 391 5.87 11.02 -22.63
N GLU A 392 5.08 11.24 -21.57
CA GLU A 392 5.46 12.10 -20.43
C GLU A 392 6.25 11.35 -19.34
N ILE A 393 6.93 12.10 -18.46
CA ILE A 393 7.68 11.52 -17.34
C ILE A 393 6.76 10.83 -16.33
N VAL A 394 5.51 11.32 -16.16
CA VAL A 394 4.51 10.72 -15.27
C VAL A 394 4.17 9.28 -15.65
N TYR A 395 4.31 8.91 -16.94
CA TYR A 395 4.23 7.53 -17.40
C TYR A 395 5.62 6.87 -17.41
N ASN A 396 6.60 7.46 -18.08
CA ASN A 396 7.88 6.81 -18.36
C ASN A 396 8.67 6.43 -17.09
N ASN A 397 8.59 7.24 -16.04
CA ASN A 397 9.22 6.96 -14.74
C ASN A 397 8.24 6.35 -13.70
N ALA A 398 7.00 6.01 -14.07
CA ALA A 398 6.09 5.32 -13.16
C ALA A 398 6.58 3.91 -12.81
N SER A 399 6.20 3.45 -11.62
CA SER A 399 6.35 2.05 -11.20
C SER A 399 5.63 1.10 -12.16
N GLU A 400 6.18 -0.10 -12.33
CA GLU A 400 5.73 -1.05 -13.36
C GLU A 400 4.31 -1.56 -13.11
N ASP A 401 3.87 -1.71 -11.86
CA ASP A 401 2.47 -1.99 -11.53
C ASP A 401 1.51 -0.91 -12.04
N LYS A 402 1.89 0.37 -11.93
CA LYS A 402 1.07 1.50 -12.38
C LYS A 402 1.05 1.63 -13.90
N LYS A 403 2.20 1.44 -14.57
CA LYS A 403 2.26 1.31 -16.04
C LYS A 403 1.36 0.16 -16.52
N SER A 404 1.49 -1.01 -15.88
CA SER A 404 0.74 -2.21 -16.23
C SER A 404 -0.77 -2.04 -16.01
N ALA A 405 -1.19 -1.40 -14.92
CA ALA A 405 -2.60 -1.06 -14.68
C ALA A 405 -3.15 -0.10 -15.73
N PHE A 406 -2.38 0.93 -16.09
CA PHE A 406 -2.71 1.90 -17.13
C PHE A 406 -2.80 1.26 -18.53
N ASP A 407 -1.83 0.44 -18.92
CA ASP A 407 -1.86 -0.29 -20.21
C ASP A 407 -3.04 -1.27 -20.29
N LYS A 408 -3.38 -1.95 -19.19
CA LYS A 408 -4.57 -2.82 -19.11
C LYS A 408 -5.87 -2.03 -19.27
N ALA A 409 -6.02 -0.91 -18.54
CA ALA A 409 -7.20 -0.06 -18.63
C ALA A 409 -7.35 0.56 -20.03
N LEU A 410 -6.24 1.01 -20.64
CA LEU A 410 -6.23 1.54 -22.00
C LEU A 410 -6.61 0.48 -23.03
N LYS A 411 -6.04 -0.73 -22.93
CA LYS A 411 -6.41 -1.85 -23.82
C LYS A 411 -7.89 -2.23 -23.69
N TYR A 412 -8.43 -2.26 -22.47
CA TYR A 412 -9.85 -2.52 -22.23
C TYR A 412 -10.73 -1.40 -22.81
N ALA A 413 -10.35 -0.13 -22.65
CA ALA A 413 -11.02 1.00 -23.28
C ALA A 413 -10.99 0.91 -24.82
N GLU A 414 -9.84 0.56 -25.41
CA GLU A 414 -9.70 0.34 -26.85
C GLU A 414 -10.45 -0.90 -27.36
N GLU A 415 -10.77 -1.88 -26.51
CA GLU A 415 -11.64 -3.01 -26.83
C GLU A 415 -13.13 -2.59 -26.78
N ILE A 416 -13.54 -1.86 -25.74
CA ILE A 416 -14.92 -1.33 -25.60
C ILE A 416 -15.23 -0.25 -26.64
N GLU A 417 -14.26 0.55 -27.09
CA GLU A 417 -14.38 1.43 -28.26
C GLU A 417 -14.90 0.65 -29.48
N LYS A 418 -14.27 -0.50 -29.75
CA LYS A 418 -14.49 -1.31 -30.97
C LYS A 418 -15.69 -2.28 -30.84
N LYS A 419 -16.13 -2.60 -29.63
CA LYS A 419 -17.30 -3.45 -29.36
C LYS A 419 -18.60 -2.80 -29.87
N LEU A 420 -19.27 -3.42 -30.85
CA LEU A 420 -20.66 -3.10 -31.21
C LEU A 420 -21.62 -3.58 -30.11
N GLY A 421 -22.70 -2.83 -29.85
CA GLY A 421 -23.62 -3.13 -28.74
C GLY A 421 -22.98 -2.99 -27.35
N ALA A 422 -21.94 -2.17 -27.21
CA ALA A 422 -21.37 -1.83 -25.91
C ALA A 422 -22.35 -0.96 -25.12
N SER A 423 -22.74 -1.42 -23.93
CA SER A 423 -23.68 -0.71 -23.06
C SER A 423 -23.07 0.55 -22.44
N ASP A 424 -23.90 1.52 -22.04
CA ASP A 424 -23.44 2.72 -21.29
C ASP A 424 -22.64 2.35 -20.04
N VAL A 425 -23.00 1.24 -19.37
CA VAL A 425 -22.30 0.74 -18.18
C VAL A 425 -20.89 0.28 -18.50
N GLU A 426 -20.68 -0.45 -19.61
CA GLU A 426 -19.35 -0.85 -20.06
C GLU A 426 -18.52 0.34 -20.55
N ILE A 427 -19.13 1.28 -21.27
CA ILE A 427 -18.46 2.49 -21.78
C ILE A 427 -18.01 3.39 -20.62
N SER A 428 -18.90 3.64 -19.66
CA SER A 428 -18.59 4.42 -18.45
C SER A 428 -17.52 3.73 -17.61
N LYS A 429 -17.67 2.41 -17.36
CA LYS A 429 -16.67 1.66 -16.60
C LYS A 429 -15.29 1.68 -17.26
N ALA A 430 -15.20 1.43 -18.57
CA ALA A 430 -13.92 1.44 -19.28
C ALA A 430 -13.26 2.84 -19.26
N LYS A 431 -14.06 3.90 -19.39
CA LYS A 431 -13.60 5.29 -19.26
C LYS A 431 -13.11 5.58 -17.84
N ASP A 432 -13.85 5.19 -16.82
CA ASP A 432 -13.53 5.52 -15.42
C ASP A 432 -12.38 4.66 -14.85
N ASP A 433 -12.26 3.40 -15.27
CA ASP A 433 -11.06 2.59 -15.01
C ASP A 433 -9.82 3.23 -15.65
N LEU A 434 -9.94 3.78 -16.87
CA LEU A 434 -8.85 4.47 -17.57
C LEU A 434 -8.50 5.83 -16.95
N ASP A 435 -9.49 6.67 -16.61
CA ASP A 435 -9.27 7.93 -15.89
C ASP A 435 -8.68 7.69 -14.49
N LYS A 436 -9.10 6.62 -13.79
CA LYS A 436 -8.46 6.21 -12.54
C LYS A 436 -7.01 5.80 -12.79
N ALA A 437 -6.74 4.93 -13.77
CA ALA A 437 -5.38 4.46 -14.04
C ALA A 437 -4.44 5.60 -14.50
N LEU A 438 -4.98 6.60 -15.21
CA LEU A 438 -4.32 7.87 -15.53
C LEU A 438 -3.90 8.64 -14.28
N ASN A 439 -4.80 8.80 -13.32
CA ASN A 439 -4.55 9.53 -12.07
C ASN A 439 -3.66 8.75 -11.09
N ASP A 440 -3.65 7.42 -11.19
CA ASP A 440 -2.82 6.50 -10.40
C ASP A 440 -1.34 6.46 -10.88
N LEU A 441 -0.98 7.09 -12.01
CA LEU A 441 0.38 7.14 -12.53
C LEU A 441 1.30 7.94 -11.59
N ASN A 442 2.38 7.29 -11.12
CA ASN A 442 3.25 7.81 -10.08
C ASN A 442 4.67 8.19 -10.55
N GLY A 443 4.88 8.42 -11.85
CA GLY A 443 6.19 8.77 -12.38
C GLY A 443 6.67 10.13 -11.91
N LYS A 444 7.86 10.16 -11.29
CA LYS A 444 8.54 11.38 -10.85
C LYS A 444 9.84 11.62 -11.64
N VAL A 445 10.40 12.80 -11.49
CA VAL A 445 11.76 13.10 -11.98
C VAL A 445 12.81 12.27 -11.23
N LYS A 446 13.86 11.86 -11.94
CA LYS A 446 15.00 11.13 -11.38
C LYS A 446 16.01 12.13 -10.84
N THR A 447 16.27 12.09 -9.54
CA THR A 447 17.18 13.00 -8.82
C THR A 447 18.45 12.34 -8.32
N SER A 448 18.48 11.00 -8.20
CA SER A 448 19.54 10.18 -7.60
C SER A 448 20.96 10.56 -8.02
N ASP A 449 21.16 10.80 -9.32
CA ASP A 449 22.48 10.97 -9.90
C ASP A 449 23.02 12.37 -9.59
N LEU A 450 22.11 13.36 -9.46
CA LEU A 450 22.42 14.70 -8.99
C LEU A 450 22.61 14.74 -7.47
N GLU A 451 21.82 13.99 -6.70
CA GLU A 451 22.01 13.82 -5.25
C GLU A 451 23.40 13.24 -4.94
N ALA A 452 23.81 12.20 -5.67
CA ALA A 452 25.14 11.62 -5.57
C ALA A 452 26.26 12.59 -5.98
N ALA A 453 26.05 13.40 -7.03
CA ALA A 453 27.01 14.43 -7.45
C ALA A 453 27.12 15.58 -6.43
N VAL A 454 26.00 16.00 -5.82
CA VAL A 454 25.93 17.00 -4.75
C VAL A 454 26.65 16.50 -3.50
N GLU A 455 26.40 15.25 -3.09
CA GLU A 455 27.08 14.64 -1.94
C GLU A 455 28.59 14.47 -2.17
N LYS A 456 29.00 14.11 -3.39
CA LYS A 456 30.41 14.08 -3.79
C LYS A 456 31.03 15.47 -3.71
N ALA A 457 30.38 16.49 -4.27
CA ALA A 457 30.86 17.88 -4.22
C ALA A 457 31.03 18.39 -2.78
N LYS A 458 30.06 18.10 -1.90
CA LYS A 458 30.12 18.45 -0.47
C LYS A 458 31.31 17.79 0.23
N LYS A 459 31.54 16.50 -0.01
CA LYS A 459 32.65 15.73 0.60
C LYS A 459 34.03 16.15 0.11
N MET A 460 34.13 16.84 -1.04
CA MET A 460 35.39 17.43 -1.50
C MET A 460 35.76 18.72 -0.73
N LYS A 461 34.81 19.37 -0.06
CA LYS A 461 35.07 20.57 0.76
C LYS A 461 35.47 20.16 2.18
N LYS A 462 36.38 20.90 2.82
CA LYS A 462 36.69 20.74 4.24
C LYS A 462 35.43 21.01 5.09
N SER A 463 35.07 20.07 5.97
CA SER A 463 33.92 20.25 6.87
C SER A 463 34.17 21.38 7.87
N THR A 464 33.14 22.20 8.10
CA THR A 464 33.13 23.25 9.13
C THR A 464 32.66 22.73 10.50
N THR A 465 32.10 21.51 10.57
CA THR A 465 31.55 20.90 11.79
C THR A 465 32.32 19.67 12.26
N ASP A 466 33.08 19.01 11.38
CA ASP A 466 34.06 17.99 11.76
C ASP A 466 35.49 18.49 11.48
N PRO A 467 36.24 18.91 12.51
CA PRO A 467 37.60 19.42 12.33
C PRO A 467 38.63 18.35 11.88
N LYS A 468 38.25 17.06 11.83
CA LYS A 468 39.08 15.97 11.29
C LYS A 468 38.89 15.75 9.78
N SER A 469 37.89 16.38 9.17
CA SER A 469 37.75 16.40 7.72
C SER A 469 38.79 17.35 7.13
N ASP A 470 39.74 16.85 6.35
CA ASP A 470 40.75 17.70 5.69
C ASP A 470 40.33 18.25 4.32
N GLY A 471 39.17 17.83 3.82
CA GLY A 471 38.72 18.10 2.45
C GLY A 471 39.49 17.26 1.42
N ASP A 472 39.06 17.32 0.16
CA ASP A 472 39.80 16.73 -0.95
C ASP A 472 40.85 17.73 -1.44
N PRO A 473 42.16 17.39 -1.46
CA PRO A 473 43.21 18.26 -2.00
C PRO A 473 42.92 18.78 -3.42
N LYS A 474 42.18 18.03 -4.24
CA LYS A 474 41.76 18.44 -5.58
C LYS A 474 40.79 19.62 -5.58
N TYR A 475 39.95 19.77 -4.55
CA TYR A 475 39.16 20.99 -4.36
C TYR A 475 39.92 22.02 -3.52
N GLU A 476 40.52 21.63 -2.39
CA GLU A 476 41.03 22.61 -1.44
C GLU A 476 42.25 23.39 -1.97
N ASN A 477 43.16 22.74 -2.71
CA ASN A 477 44.31 23.41 -3.33
C ASN A 477 44.00 24.07 -4.70
N ALA A 478 42.77 23.98 -5.21
CA ALA A 478 42.42 24.50 -6.54
C ALA A 478 42.43 26.03 -6.63
N SER A 479 42.54 26.55 -7.84
CA SER A 479 42.42 27.97 -8.14
C SER A 479 41.04 28.52 -7.73
N GLN A 480 41.03 29.74 -7.18
CA GLN A 480 39.83 30.33 -6.56
C GLN A 480 38.62 30.39 -7.51
N VAL A 481 38.86 30.68 -8.79
CA VAL A 481 37.84 30.72 -9.86
C VAL A 481 37.15 29.36 -10.02
N LYS A 482 37.90 28.24 -9.88
CA LYS A 482 37.35 26.89 -10.01
C LYS A 482 36.65 26.41 -8.75
N LYS A 483 37.14 26.77 -7.56
CA LYS A 483 36.39 26.57 -6.30
C LYS A 483 35.05 27.30 -6.35
N GLN A 484 35.04 28.56 -6.83
CA GLN A 484 33.82 29.32 -7.10
C GLN A 484 32.93 28.68 -8.18
N ALA A 485 33.49 28.09 -9.24
CA ALA A 485 32.71 27.40 -10.26
C ALA A 485 31.99 26.15 -9.70
N VAL A 486 32.66 25.35 -8.87
CA VAL A 486 32.05 24.22 -8.16
C VAL A 486 30.95 24.69 -7.22
N ASP A 487 31.21 25.70 -6.38
CA ASP A 487 30.19 26.26 -5.47
C ASP A 487 28.97 26.83 -6.22
N THR A 488 29.23 27.47 -7.37
CA THR A 488 28.20 28.04 -8.25
C THR A 488 27.38 26.99 -9.01
N ALA A 489 27.96 25.81 -9.25
CA ALA A 489 27.26 24.66 -9.80
C ALA A 489 26.51 23.87 -8.71
N LEU A 490 27.09 23.72 -7.52
CA LEU A 490 26.51 23.06 -6.36
C LEU A 490 25.24 23.78 -5.90
N ASN A 491 25.28 25.11 -5.74
CA ASN A 491 24.09 25.90 -5.42
C ASN A 491 22.97 25.74 -6.47
N ARG A 492 23.31 25.58 -7.76
CA ARG A 492 22.34 25.30 -8.83
C ARG A 492 21.79 23.88 -8.77
N ALA A 493 22.61 22.90 -8.43
CA ALA A 493 22.19 21.51 -8.23
C ALA A 493 21.22 21.39 -7.05
N GLU A 494 21.54 22.00 -5.91
CA GLU A 494 20.63 22.04 -4.75
C GLU A 494 19.33 22.79 -5.07
N SER A 495 19.38 23.87 -5.85
CA SER A 495 18.19 24.57 -6.35
C SER A 495 17.33 23.70 -7.27
N ALA A 496 17.95 22.92 -8.16
CA ALA A 496 17.24 22.00 -9.06
C ALA A 496 16.61 20.83 -8.29
N LEU A 497 17.30 20.28 -7.28
CA LEU A 497 16.74 19.27 -6.37
C LEU A 497 15.58 19.81 -5.53
N ALA A 498 15.66 21.07 -5.08
CA ALA A 498 14.57 21.73 -4.37
C ALA A 498 13.34 21.96 -5.27
N ASP A 499 13.54 22.38 -6.53
CA ASP A 499 12.44 22.56 -7.49
C ASP A 499 11.82 21.21 -7.91
N ALA A 500 12.66 20.18 -8.14
CA ALA A 500 12.21 18.82 -8.42
C ALA A 500 11.25 18.31 -7.34
N ASN A 501 11.66 18.40 -6.07
CA ASN A 501 10.88 17.97 -4.91
C ASN A 501 9.73 18.92 -4.51
N ASN A 502 9.59 20.09 -5.14
CA ASN A 502 8.52 21.03 -4.85
C ASN A 502 7.28 20.76 -5.73
N ASP A 503 6.29 20.07 -5.18
CA ASP A 503 4.99 19.78 -5.84
C ASP A 503 4.18 21.06 -6.17
N LYS A 504 4.56 22.24 -5.66
CA LYS A 504 3.95 23.55 -5.97
C LYS A 504 4.75 24.37 -6.99
N SER A 505 5.79 23.80 -7.59
CA SER A 505 6.54 24.46 -8.68
C SER A 505 5.65 24.70 -9.91
N LYS A 506 5.98 25.73 -10.69
CA LYS A 506 5.35 26.00 -12.00
C LYS A 506 5.95 25.17 -13.14
N ASN A 507 7.07 24.50 -12.91
CA ASN A 507 7.77 23.71 -13.93
C ASN A 507 7.14 22.32 -14.07
N THR A 508 6.91 21.87 -15.31
CA THR A 508 6.45 20.49 -15.56
C THR A 508 7.53 19.46 -15.17
N PRO A 509 7.19 18.18 -14.96
CA PRO A 509 8.18 17.13 -14.72
C PRO A 509 9.31 17.10 -15.77
N GLU A 510 9.01 17.34 -17.03
CA GLU A 510 9.97 17.37 -18.14
C GLU A 510 10.93 18.57 -18.03
N GLN A 511 10.41 19.74 -17.64
CA GLN A 511 11.22 20.94 -17.38
C GLN A 511 12.10 20.75 -16.14
N LYS A 512 11.56 20.13 -15.09
CA LYS A 512 12.30 19.76 -13.87
C LYS A 512 13.42 18.78 -14.18
N GLN A 513 13.17 17.71 -14.96
CA GLN A 513 14.21 16.75 -15.35
C GLN A 513 15.30 17.43 -16.15
N LYS A 514 14.95 18.27 -17.15
CA LYS A 514 15.94 19.04 -17.91
C LYS A 514 16.80 19.94 -17.01
N ALA A 515 16.23 20.53 -15.96
CA ALA A 515 16.98 21.32 -14.98
C ALA A 515 17.92 20.45 -14.10
N ILE A 516 17.48 19.25 -13.70
CA ILE A 516 18.32 18.25 -13.02
C ILE A 516 19.50 17.83 -13.91
N ASP A 517 19.23 17.41 -15.14
CA ASP A 517 20.24 16.91 -16.09
C ASP A 517 21.26 18.01 -16.44
N GLU A 518 20.79 19.25 -16.66
CA GLU A 518 21.66 20.40 -16.86
C GLU A 518 22.52 20.73 -15.63
N ALA A 519 21.98 20.59 -14.41
CA ALA A 519 22.74 20.83 -13.19
C ALA A 519 23.76 19.73 -12.91
N LEU A 520 23.43 18.47 -13.19
CA LEU A 520 24.31 17.31 -13.08
C LEU A 520 25.55 17.47 -13.97
N ASN A 521 25.33 17.81 -15.24
CA ASN A 521 26.43 18.05 -16.18
C ASN A 521 27.29 19.23 -15.73
N LYS A 522 26.69 20.38 -15.39
CA LYS A 522 27.43 21.58 -14.93
C LYS A 522 28.22 21.34 -13.64
N LEU A 523 27.72 20.51 -12.72
CA LEU A 523 28.43 20.15 -11.49
C LEU A 523 29.58 19.16 -11.75
N ASN A 524 29.35 18.14 -12.57
CA ASN A 524 30.41 17.20 -12.98
C ASN A 524 31.52 17.91 -13.78
N ASP A 525 31.18 18.84 -14.66
CA ASP A 525 32.13 19.66 -15.40
C ASP A 525 32.94 20.58 -14.48
N ALA A 526 32.31 21.20 -13.48
CA ALA A 526 33.02 22.03 -12.51
C ALA A 526 34.01 21.19 -11.67
N ILE A 527 33.61 19.99 -11.24
CA ILE A 527 34.44 19.05 -10.46
C ILE A 527 35.59 18.49 -11.31
N SER A 528 35.34 18.14 -12.58
CA SER A 528 36.36 17.54 -13.45
C SER A 528 37.50 18.52 -13.75
N ASN A 529 37.15 19.80 -13.97
CA ASN A 529 38.08 20.89 -14.29
C ASN A 529 38.96 21.37 -13.12
N LEU A 530 38.67 20.98 -11.87
CA LEU A 530 39.46 21.35 -10.69
C LEU A 530 40.96 21.05 -10.88
N ASP A 531 41.81 22.03 -10.54
CA ASP A 531 43.27 22.00 -10.65
C ASP A 531 43.99 21.96 -9.29
N GLY A 532 43.29 21.60 -8.23
CA GLY A 532 43.93 21.24 -6.97
C GLY A 532 44.74 19.96 -7.15
N VAL A 533 45.90 19.92 -6.50
CA VAL A 533 46.84 18.79 -6.50
C VAL A 533 47.23 18.50 -5.05
N ASP A 534 47.68 17.28 -4.77
CA ASP A 534 48.19 16.94 -3.46
C ASP A 534 49.57 17.59 -3.21
N LYS A 535 49.74 18.16 -2.00
CA LYS A 535 50.97 18.83 -1.54
C LYS A 535 51.65 18.11 -0.38
N THR A 536 51.10 17.00 0.15
CA THR A 536 51.64 16.26 1.31
C THR A 536 53.12 15.93 1.20
N LYS A 537 53.57 15.51 0.01
CA LYS A 537 55.00 15.19 -0.25
C LYS A 537 55.91 16.42 -0.13
N LEU A 538 55.43 17.60 -0.53
CA LEU A 538 56.17 18.86 -0.41
C LEU A 538 56.17 19.37 1.03
N THR A 539 55.05 19.31 1.75
CA THR A 539 55.01 19.70 3.18
C THR A 539 55.85 18.77 4.05
N GLY A 540 55.89 17.48 3.73
CA GLY A 540 56.82 16.50 4.32
C GLY A 540 58.29 16.88 4.10
N LYS A 541 58.72 17.06 2.85
CA LYS A 541 60.13 17.40 2.55
C LYS A 541 60.53 18.79 3.06
N LEU A 542 59.59 19.74 3.12
CA LEU A 542 59.77 21.05 3.76
C LEU A 542 59.98 20.93 5.28
N THR A 543 59.26 20.01 5.93
CA THR A 543 59.44 19.72 7.36
C THR A 543 60.81 19.10 7.63
N GLU A 544 61.25 18.16 6.78
CA GLU A 544 62.60 17.60 6.83
C GLU A 544 63.68 18.69 6.68
N ALA A 545 63.54 19.56 5.68
CA ALA A 545 64.44 20.69 5.43
C ALA A 545 64.55 21.63 6.64
N LYS A 546 63.42 22.02 7.23
CA LYS A 546 63.39 22.84 8.45
C LYS A 546 64.05 22.14 9.64
N GLY A 547 63.86 20.83 9.79
CA GLY A 547 64.50 20.02 10.83
C GLY A 547 66.02 20.02 10.74
N LYS A 548 66.59 20.01 9.52
CA LYS A 548 68.06 20.06 9.32
C LYS A 548 68.70 21.30 9.92
N LYS A 549 68.00 22.45 10.01
CA LYS A 549 68.52 23.70 10.59
C LYS A 549 68.97 23.58 12.06
N GLY A 550 68.46 22.60 12.81
CA GLY A 550 68.91 22.32 14.18
C GLY A 550 70.26 21.59 14.28
N THR A 551 70.71 20.96 13.20
CA THR A 551 71.83 19.99 13.20
C THR A 551 73.20 20.63 12.90
N PRO A 552 74.33 19.99 13.29
CA PRO A 552 75.67 20.41 12.87
C PRO A 552 75.81 20.53 11.35
N ALA A 553 75.13 19.67 10.59
CA ALA A 553 75.14 19.67 9.13
C ALA A 553 74.69 21.01 8.51
N TYR A 554 73.80 21.76 9.17
CA TYR A 554 73.42 23.11 8.73
C TYR A 554 74.23 24.21 9.45
N LYS A 555 74.45 24.06 10.77
CA LYS A 555 75.11 25.08 11.61
C LYS A 555 76.57 25.31 11.21
N ASN A 556 77.26 24.24 10.81
CA ASN A 556 78.67 24.23 10.43
C ASN A 556 78.85 24.04 8.91
N ALA A 557 77.79 24.13 8.11
CA ALA A 557 77.91 24.14 6.64
C ALA A 557 78.57 25.43 6.15
N SER A 558 79.03 25.43 4.91
CA SER A 558 79.47 26.67 4.25
C SER A 558 78.27 27.58 4.00
N ASN A 559 78.52 28.90 4.09
CA ASN A 559 77.47 29.92 4.01
C ASN A 559 76.64 29.82 2.71
N THR A 560 77.24 29.31 1.63
CA THR A 560 76.57 29.01 0.35
C THR A 560 75.48 27.95 0.51
N ASN A 561 75.79 26.83 1.19
CA ASN A 561 74.90 25.69 1.29
C ASN A 561 73.81 25.91 2.34
N SER A 562 74.14 26.54 3.48
CA SER A 562 73.14 26.99 4.45
C SER A 562 72.13 27.97 3.82
N LYS A 563 72.60 28.93 2.99
CA LYS A 563 71.72 29.83 2.25
C LYS A 563 70.90 29.09 1.18
N ALA A 564 71.48 28.13 0.47
CA ALA A 564 70.77 27.35 -0.54
C ALA A 564 69.58 26.57 0.06
N LEU A 565 69.73 26.07 1.30
CA LEU A 565 68.61 25.44 2.03
C LEU A 565 67.53 26.46 2.40
N ASP A 566 67.90 27.65 2.87
CA ASP A 566 66.94 28.69 3.24
C ASP A 566 66.17 29.25 2.03
N ASP A 567 66.86 29.48 0.91
CA ASP A 567 66.23 29.87 -0.36
C ASP A 567 65.28 28.79 -0.88
N ALA A 568 65.62 27.51 -0.70
CA ALA A 568 64.77 26.38 -1.08
C ALA A 568 63.55 26.22 -0.15
N ILE A 569 63.71 26.41 1.17
CA ILE A 569 62.62 26.43 2.17
C ILE A 569 61.62 27.54 1.82
N ALA A 570 62.09 28.78 1.64
CA ALA A 570 61.22 29.90 1.29
C ALA A 570 60.54 29.71 -0.09
N SER A 571 61.25 29.12 -1.07
CA SER A 571 60.65 28.76 -2.36
C SER A 571 59.52 27.74 -2.20
N ALA A 572 59.72 26.71 -1.37
CA ALA A 572 58.74 25.66 -1.13
C ALA A 572 57.50 26.17 -0.37
N GLU A 573 57.69 27.03 0.64
CA GLU A 573 56.57 27.66 1.38
C GLU A 573 55.62 28.44 0.46
N ASN A 574 56.19 29.19 -0.50
CA ASN A 574 55.38 29.89 -1.49
C ASN A 574 54.56 28.94 -2.39
N ILE A 575 55.12 27.78 -2.78
CA ILE A 575 54.38 26.77 -3.56
C ILE A 575 53.33 26.02 -2.70
N VAL A 576 53.59 25.81 -1.41
CA VAL A 576 52.59 25.28 -0.45
C VAL A 576 51.38 26.23 -0.36
N ASN A 577 51.61 27.54 -0.29
CA ASN A 577 50.54 28.54 -0.17
C ASN A 577 49.86 28.91 -1.51
N LYS A 578 50.48 28.62 -2.66
CA LYS A 578 49.93 28.94 -4.00
C LYS A 578 48.68 28.09 -4.34
N ALA A 579 47.52 28.71 -4.49
CA ALA A 579 46.33 28.07 -5.07
C ALA A 579 46.55 27.74 -6.57
N GLY A 580 46.10 26.56 -7.02
CA GLY A 580 46.34 26.08 -8.39
C GLY A 580 47.82 25.87 -8.72
N ALA A 581 48.65 25.50 -7.74
CA ALA A 581 50.02 25.09 -7.99
C ALA A 581 50.06 23.81 -8.85
N THR A 582 50.98 23.74 -9.82
CA THR A 582 51.09 22.57 -10.71
C THR A 582 51.92 21.44 -10.09
N GLU A 583 51.69 20.19 -10.52
CA GLU A 583 52.53 19.04 -10.14
C GLU A 583 54.01 19.28 -10.46
N LYS A 584 54.30 19.99 -11.57
CA LYS A 584 55.67 20.35 -11.94
C LYS A 584 56.30 21.30 -10.93
N GLU A 585 55.60 22.35 -10.50
CA GLU A 585 56.10 23.29 -9.48
C GLU A 585 56.36 22.60 -8.13
N ILE A 586 55.51 21.64 -7.77
CA ILE A 586 55.67 20.82 -6.57
C ILE A 586 56.91 19.92 -6.69
N SER A 587 57.07 19.24 -7.83
CA SER A 587 58.25 18.40 -8.11
C SER A 587 59.54 19.23 -8.15
N ASP A 588 59.54 20.38 -8.82
CA ASP A 588 60.67 21.31 -8.87
C ASP A 588 61.05 21.79 -7.45
N ALA A 589 60.07 22.09 -6.59
CA ALA A 589 60.29 22.51 -5.20
C ALA A 589 60.84 21.36 -4.33
N ILE A 590 60.29 20.14 -4.43
CA ILE A 590 60.83 18.95 -3.75
C ILE A 590 62.28 18.71 -4.18
N ASN A 591 62.57 18.76 -5.48
CA ASN A 591 63.92 18.55 -6.01
C ASN A 591 64.92 19.63 -5.56
N LYS A 592 64.49 20.89 -5.41
CA LYS A 592 65.31 21.96 -4.82
C LYS A 592 65.62 21.69 -3.33
N LEU A 593 64.61 21.33 -2.54
CA LEU A 593 64.78 20.99 -1.12
C LEU A 593 65.74 19.80 -0.95
N THR A 594 65.54 18.71 -1.70
CA THR A 594 66.44 17.53 -1.68
C THR A 594 67.88 17.93 -1.97
N LYS A 595 68.15 18.62 -3.09
CA LYS A 595 69.51 19.05 -3.45
C LYS A 595 70.16 19.97 -2.41
N ALA A 596 69.38 20.81 -1.73
CA ALA A 596 69.90 21.71 -0.70
C ALA A 596 70.11 21.02 0.66
N ILE A 597 69.38 19.93 0.96
CA ILE A 597 69.63 19.06 2.12
C ILE A 597 70.86 18.19 1.87
N ASP A 598 70.97 17.60 0.69
CA ASP A 598 72.07 16.69 0.31
C ASP A 598 73.39 17.45 0.12
N GLY A 599 73.32 18.75 -0.20
CA GLY A 599 74.47 19.65 -0.30
C GLY A 599 74.98 20.24 1.02
N LEU A 600 74.44 19.82 2.17
CA LEU A 600 74.92 20.28 3.48
C LEU A 600 76.30 19.68 3.82
N ASP A 601 77.30 20.55 3.95
CA ASP A 601 78.72 20.24 4.16
C ASP A 601 79.20 20.50 5.61
N GLY A 602 78.27 20.60 6.56
CA GLY A 602 78.59 20.77 7.98
C GLY A 602 78.89 19.45 8.69
N HIS A 603 79.89 19.46 9.56
CA HIS A 603 80.28 18.31 10.38
C HIS A 603 80.24 18.67 11.88
N ASP A 604 80.18 17.66 12.74
CA ASP A 604 80.29 17.86 14.20
C ASP A 604 81.74 18.21 14.59
N ILE A 605 81.87 19.12 15.56
CA ILE A 605 83.14 19.64 16.09
C ILE A 605 83.28 19.42 17.60
N SER A 606 82.28 18.82 18.26
CA SER A 606 82.25 18.61 19.72
C SER A 606 83.48 17.83 20.20
N ASP A 607 83.92 16.85 19.42
CA ASP A 607 85.13 16.06 19.68
C ASP A 607 86.43 16.88 19.62
N LEU A 608 86.48 17.89 18.75
CA LEU A 608 87.61 18.82 18.65
C LEU A 608 87.58 19.83 19.80
N HIS A 609 86.38 20.28 20.22
CA HIS A 609 86.20 21.15 21.37
C HIS A 609 86.73 20.49 22.65
N ASN A 610 86.29 19.25 22.90
CA ASN A 610 86.78 18.43 24.02
C ASN A 610 88.32 18.26 24.01
N ALA A 611 88.94 18.10 22.83
CA ALA A 611 90.41 18.01 22.72
C ALA A 611 91.10 19.35 23.07
N VAL A 612 90.53 20.48 22.64
CA VAL A 612 91.02 21.84 22.95
C VAL A 612 90.87 22.18 24.44
N ASP A 613 89.76 21.82 25.09
CA ASP A 613 89.56 22.04 26.53
C ASP A 613 90.56 21.23 27.38
N ASN A 614 90.77 19.96 27.01
CA ASN A 614 91.77 19.09 27.65
C ASN A 614 93.20 19.63 27.46
N ALA A 615 93.53 20.12 26.26
CA ALA A 615 94.81 20.73 25.97
C ALA A 615 95.03 22.04 26.76
N ASN A 616 94.07 22.98 26.75
CA ASN A 616 94.17 24.21 27.53
C ASN A 616 94.30 23.92 29.04
N THR A 617 93.61 22.89 29.55
CA THR A 617 93.82 22.38 30.92
C THR A 617 95.25 21.88 31.15
N LYS A 618 95.85 21.17 30.17
CA LYS A 618 97.22 20.62 30.24
C LYS A 618 98.30 21.71 30.42
N LYS A 619 98.09 22.93 29.88
CA LYS A 619 99.02 24.07 30.02
C LYS A 619 99.26 24.50 31.47
N SER A 620 98.31 24.23 32.36
CA SER A 620 98.45 24.49 33.80
C SER A 620 99.43 23.55 34.51
N LYS A 621 99.72 22.37 33.93
CA LYS A 621 100.43 21.27 34.58
C LYS A 621 101.93 21.28 34.31
N VAL A 622 102.68 20.66 35.22
CA VAL A 622 104.14 20.51 35.14
C VAL A 622 104.59 19.81 33.84
N SER A 623 103.78 18.88 33.32
CA SER A 623 103.97 18.24 32.02
C SER A 623 104.17 19.23 30.86
N TYR A 624 103.56 20.42 30.91
CA TYR A 624 103.77 21.49 29.94
C TYR A 624 104.81 22.51 30.44
N LYS A 625 104.66 23.00 31.68
CA LYS A 625 105.49 24.08 32.24
C LYS A 625 106.99 23.76 32.17
N ASN A 626 107.36 22.50 32.39
CA ASN A 626 108.75 22.07 32.45
C ASN A 626 109.19 21.25 31.22
N ALA A 627 108.35 21.12 30.19
CA ALA A 627 108.70 20.37 28.98
C ALA A 627 109.91 20.98 28.27
N ASN A 628 110.48 20.23 27.34
CA ASN A 628 111.36 20.80 26.32
C ASN A 628 110.60 21.88 25.49
N GLN A 629 111.31 22.94 25.10
CA GLN A 629 110.73 24.07 24.38
C GLN A 629 110.06 23.67 23.06
N ASP A 630 110.73 22.85 22.23
CA ASP A 630 110.21 22.39 20.94
C ASP A 630 108.90 21.60 21.11
N LYS A 631 108.74 20.90 22.25
CA LYS A 631 107.52 20.14 22.57
C LYS A 631 106.37 21.04 23.01
N ARG A 632 106.64 22.14 23.73
CA ARG A 632 105.63 23.21 23.95
C ARG A 632 105.21 23.85 22.63
N ASP A 633 106.18 24.28 21.82
CA ASP A 633 105.87 25.04 20.60
C ASP A 633 105.10 24.20 19.57
N ASN A 634 105.38 22.89 19.45
CA ASN A 634 104.57 21.98 18.66
C ASN A 634 103.16 21.76 19.24
N PHE A 635 103.03 21.73 20.57
CA PHE A 635 101.73 21.63 21.26
C PHE A 635 100.88 22.90 21.06
N ASP A 636 101.45 24.09 21.29
CA ASP A 636 100.73 25.36 21.12
C ASP A 636 100.36 25.63 19.66
N LYS A 637 101.20 25.19 18.72
CA LYS A 637 100.89 25.24 17.27
C LYS A 637 99.74 24.30 16.91
N ALA A 638 99.69 23.09 17.45
CA ALA A 638 98.58 22.16 17.23
C ALA A 638 97.28 22.67 17.89
N LEU A 639 97.38 23.23 19.10
CA LEU A 639 96.27 23.83 19.83
C LEU A 639 95.66 24.99 19.05
N LYS A 640 96.49 25.93 18.59
CA LYS A 640 96.05 27.07 17.76
C LYS A 640 95.37 26.61 16.46
N ALA A 641 95.87 25.56 15.82
CA ALA A 641 95.26 25.03 14.58
C ALA A 641 93.88 24.38 14.84
N ALA A 642 93.69 23.74 15.99
CA ALA A 642 92.38 23.24 16.42
C ALA A 642 91.42 24.39 16.79
N GLU A 643 91.89 25.38 17.55
CA GLU A 643 91.13 26.59 17.91
C GLU A 643 90.71 27.39 16.67
N GLU A 644 91.54 27.48 15.62
CA GLU A 644 91.19 28.16 14.36
C GLU A 644 90.02 27.49 13.63
N ILE A 645 89.93 26.15 13.69
CA ILE A 645 88.80 25.38 13.15
C ILE A 645 87.55 25.54 14.02
N LEU A 646 87.67 25.53 15.36
CA LEU A 646 86.52 25.75 16.26
C LEU A 646 85.92 27.15 16.11
N ASN A 647 86.75 28.17 15.89
CA ASN A 647 86.29 29.54 15.65
C ASN A 647 85.71 29.75 14.24
N ASN A 648 86.03 28.88 13.28
CA ASN A 648 85.58 28.98 11.88
C ASN A 648 85.18 27.60 11.32
N PRO A 649 84.14 26.93 11.87
CA PRO A 649 83.83 25.54 11.51
C PRO A 649 83.13 25.38 10.15
N ASN A 650 82.61 26.47 9.60
CA ASN A 650 81.78 26.50 8.40
C ASN A 650 82.51 25.90 7.18
N GLY A 651 81.99 24.77 6.67
CA GLY A 651 82.53 24.07 5.50
C GLY A 651 83.90 23.40 5.73
N LYS A 652 84.30 23.16 6.98
CA LYS A 652 85.50 22.39 7.30
C LYS A 652 85.20 20.90 7.16
N THR A 653 85.95 20.20 6.31
CA THR A 653 85.75 18.76 6.09
C THR A 653 86.02 17.94 7.35
N GLU A 654 85.30 16.83 7.50
CA GLU A 654 85.52 15.85 8.59
C GLU A 654 86.99 15.46 8.76
N GLN A 655 87.70 15.25 7.64
CA GLN A 655 89.12 14.93 7.65
C GLN A 655 89.98 16.06 8.23
N ALA A 656 89.66 17.33 7.96
CA ALA A 656 90.39 18.46 8.53
C ALA A 656 90.15 18.59 10.04
N ILE A 657 88.90 18.45 10.49
CA ILE A 657 88.50 18.46 11.90
C ILE A 657 89.22 17.33 12.65
N LYS A 658 89.16 16.09 12.12
CA LYS A 658 89.86 14.94 12.70
C LYS A 658 91.38 15.13 12.73
N THR A 659 91.98 15.64 11.64
CA THR A 659 93.43 15.86 11.57
C THR A 659 93.90 16.87 12.61
N ALA A 660 93.12 17.92 12.90
CA ALA A 660 93.44 18.86 13.97
C ALA A 660 93.33 18.21 15.36
N LYS A 661 92.28 17.41 15.60
CA LYS A 661 92.09 16.64 16.85
C LYS A 661 93.26 15.68 17.09
N ASP A 662 93.56 14.83 16.11
CA ASP A 662 94.64 13.84 16.16
C ASP A 662 96.00 14.51 16.43
N ASN A 663 96.31 15.61 15.72
CA ASN A 663 97.55 16.35 15.92
C ASN A 663 97.67 16.96 17.32
N LEU A 664 96.57 17.49 17.87
CA LEU A 664 96.53 18.07 19.22
C LEU A 664 96.71 16.99 20.30
N GLU A 665 96.05 15.83 20.17
CA GLU A 665 96.24 14.70 21.07
C GLU A 665 97.68 14.16 20.99
N ILE A 666 98.24 14.00 19.79
CA ILE A 666 99.63 13.56 19.57
C ILE A 666 100.63 14.54 20.20
N ALA A 667 100.40 15.86 20.09
CA ALA A 667 101.28 16.85 20.72
C ALA A 667 101.12 16.88 22.25
N SER A 668 99.87 16.77 22.75
CA SER A 668 99.56 16.68 24.18
C SER A 668 100.24 15.50 24.88
N ASN A 669 100.37 14.38 24.18
CA ASN A 669 101.01 13.15 24.66
C ASN A 669 102.54 13.14 24.49
N LYS A 670 103.12 14.07 23.72
CA LYS A 670 104.58 14.22 23.55
C LYS A 670 105.24 15.11 24.60
N LEU A 671 104.44 15.88 25.36
CA LEU A 671 104.88 16.74 26.45
C LEU A 671 105.63 15.94 27.53
N ASP A 672 106.88 16.32 27.79
CA ASP A 672 107.84 15.60 28.64
C ASP A 672 108.23 16.34 29.92
N GLY A 673 107.43 17.33 30.32
CA GLY A 673 107.70 18.12 31.51
C GLY A 673 107.70 17.29 32.78
N VAL A 674 108.89 16.89 33.21
CA VAL A 674 109.13 16.38 34.54
C VAL A 674 109.31 17.56 35.50
N VAL A 675 109.08 17.26 36.76
CA VAL A 675 109.93 17.70 37.86
C VAL A 675 111.19 18.51 37.47
N ASP A 676 111.23 19.79 37.80
CA ASP A 676 112.49 20.55 37.82
C ASP A 676 113.33 20.08 39.02
N THR A 677 114.42 19.37 38.75
CA THR A 677 115.44 19.02 39.74
C THR A 677 116.70 19.90 39.70
N SER A 678 116.61 21.20 39.38
CA SER A 678 117.78 22.08 39.19
C SER A 678 117.89 23.30 40.12
N LYS A 679 116.79 23.98 40.50
CA LYS A 679 116.90 25.31 41.13
C LYS A 679 117.24 25.32 42.59
N LEU A 680 116.45 24.62 43.40
CA LEU A 680 116.96 24.28 44.72
C LEU A 680 118.17 23.38 44.59
N GLN A 681 118.44 22.71 43.46
CA GLN A 681 119.70 22.01 43.14
C GLN A 681 120.91 23.00 43.03
N SER A 682 120.78 24.21 43.61
CA SER A 682 121.88 25.05 44.09
C SER A 682 121.80 25.58 45.57
N GLU A 683 120.96 25.05 46.50
CA GLU A 683 121.00 25.29 48.00
C GLU A 683 121.32 24.13 49.05
N VAL A 684 120.78 22.89 49.03
CA VAL A 684 121.29 21.68 49.82
C VAL A 684 122.82 21.47 49.97
N THR A 685 123.60 21.11 48.93
CA THR A 685 125.07 20.96 48.99
C THR A 685 125.83 22.27 49.32
N LYS A 686 125.15 23.29 49.88
CA LYS A 686 125.73 24.35 50.73
C LYS A 686 126.13 23.81 52.08
N ASP A 687 125.52 22.72 52.54
CA ASP A 687 125.84 22.10 53.80
C ASP A 687 127.33 21.89 54.05
N THR A 688 128.10 21.28 53.15
CA THR A 688 129.56 21.07 53.35
C THR A 688 130.26 22.40 53.61
N ASP A 689 130.14 23.32 52.66
CA ASP A 689 131.00 24.50 52.58
C ASP A 689 130.48 25.66 53.46
N ILE A 690 129.18 25.70 53.78
CA ILE A 690 128.60 26.56 54.83
C ILE A 690 128.90 25.99 56.21
N LYS A 691 128.85 24.68 56.46
CA LYS A 691 129.18 24.12 57.78
C LYS A 691 130.66 24.23 58.09
N ASP A 692 131.53 24.23 57.09
CA ASP A 692 132.96 24.48 57.29
C ASP A 692 133.32 25.95 57.57
N LYS A 693 132.43 26.88 57.23
CA LYS A 693 132.59 28.33 57.43
C LYS A 693 132.49 28.73 58.92
N PRO A 694 133.26 29.74 59.38
CA PRO A 694 133.06 30.35 60.71
C PRO A 694 131.63 30.85 60.95
N GLN A 695 130.96 31.32 59.88
CA GLN A 695 129.56 31.75 59.88
C GLN A 695 128.60 30.70 60.43
N TYR A 696 128.87 29.40 60.23
CA TYR A 696 128.12 28.30 60.84
C TYR A 696 128.76 27.83 62.14
N LYS A 697 130.09 27.56 62.14
CA LYS A 697 130.80 26.96 63.29
C LYS A 697 130.61 27.77 64.58
N ASN A 698 130.63 29.11 64.47
CA ASN A 698 130.47 30.04 65.59
C ASN A 698 129.08 30.70 65.62
N ALA A 699 128.11 30.16 64.88
CA ALA A 699 126.73 30.61 64.90
C ALA A 699 126.04 30.32 66.23
N ASP A 700 124.91 30.98 66.44
CA ASP A 700 123.94 30.55 67.45
C ASP A 700 123.48 29.09 67.21
N LYS A 701 123.38 28.30 68.30
CA LYS A 701 123.07 26.87 68.23
C LYS A 701 121.70 26.57 67.62
N ASP A 702 120.72 27.44 67.82
CA ASP A 702 119.36 27.27 67.27
C ASP A 702 119.35 27.55 65.76
N LYS A 703 120.20 28.47 65.30
CA LYS A 703 120.36 28.79 63.87
C LYS A 703 121.09 27.71 63.10
N GLN A 704 122.13 27.10 63.70
CA GLN A 704 122.74 25.88 63.15
C GLN A 704 121.67 24.79 62.96
N THR A 705 120.90 24.52 64.02
CA THR A 705 119.85 23.48 64.03
C THR A 705 118.73 23.77 63.03
N THR A 706 118.37 25.04 62.84
CA THR A 706 117.40 25.49 61.82
C THR A 706 117.91 25.24 60.39
N PHE A 707 119.20 25.49 60.14
CA PHE A 707 119.84 25.18 58.86
C PHE A 707 119.93 23.66 58.61
N ASP A 708 120.32 22.88 59.62
CA ASP A 708 120.32 21.40 59.55
C ASP A 708 118.93 20.82 59.25
N GLN A 709 117.88 21.33 59.92
CA GLN A 709 116.51 20.86 59.70
C GLN A 709 116.00 21.24 58.30
N ALA A 710 116.24 22.47 57.83
CA ALA A 710 115.86 22.90 56.48
C ALA A 710 116.62 22.11 55.39
N LEU A 711 117.86 21.71 55.67
CA LEU A 711 118.68 20.86 54.81
C LEU A 711 118.10 19.45 54.71
N ILE A 712 117.76 18.82 55.84
CA ILE A 712 117.12 17.49 55.88
C ILE A 712 115.77 17.53 55.15
N GLU A 713 114.97 18.58 55.37
CA GLU A 713 113.72 18.76 54.64
C GLU A 713 113.97 18.82 53.13
N ALA A 714 114.92 19.63 52.67
CA ALA A 714 115.28 19.72 51.26
C ALA A 714 115.89 18.40 50.70
N GLN A 715 116.61 17.60 51.48
CA GLN A 715 117.12 16.27 51.09
C GLN A 715 116.01 15.20 50.99
N ASN A 716 115.02 15.23 51.89
CA ASN A 716 113.84 14.37 51.82
C ASN A 716 112.99 14.72 50.60
N ALA A 717 112.81 16.01 50.38
CA ALA A 717 112.11 16.56 49.25
C ALA A 717 112.81 16.20 47.91
N LEU A 718 114.15 16.18 47.90
CA LEU A 718 115.05 15.62 46.87
C LEU A 718 114.88 14.12 46.60
N SER A 719 114.49 13.35 47.62
CA SER A 719 114.46 11.88 47.57
C SER A 719 113.08 11.41 47.10
N GLU A 720 112.04 12.01 47.67
CA GLU A 720 110.71 12.05 47.06
C GLU A 720 110.83 12.55 45.61
N ALA A 721 111.85 13.37 45.30
CA ALA A 721 112.06 13.85 43.94
C ALA A 721 112.34 12.86 42.85
N LYS A 722 112.85 11.71 43.24
CA LYS A 722 113.20 10.63 42.31
C LYS A 722 112.32 9.39 42.62
N ASN A 723 111.36 9.54 43.53
CA ASN A 723 110.43 8.49 43.95
C ASN A 723 109.26 8.34 42.98
N ASN A 724 109.49 7.56 41.92
CA ASN A 724 108.47 7.18 40.94
C ASN A 724 107.35 6.27 41.51
N LYS A 725 107.40 5.90 42.81
CA LYS A 725 106.35 5.13 43.50
C LYS A 725 105.48 5.99 44.43
N SER A 726 105.80 7.26 44.65
CA SER A 726 104.99 8.15 45.48
C SER A 726 103.60 8.36 44.88
N GLN A 727 102.57 8.44 45.74
CA GLN A 727 101.20 8.80 45.36
C GLN A 727 101.05 10.29 44.99
N LYS A 728 102.09 11.11 45.20
CA LYS A 728 102.15 12.50 44.72
C LYS A 728 102.68 12.56 43.27
N SER A 729 102.04 13.35 42.40
CA SER A 729 102.48 13.59 41.02
C SER A 729 103.67 14.59 40.84
N PRO A 730 103.54 15.91 40.45
CA PRO A 730 104.66 16.91 40.64
C PRO A 730 104.47 18.36 41.38
N GLU A 731 105.01 18.68 42.64
CA GLU A 731 104.98 19.77 43.76
C GLU A 731 105.66 19.79 45.34
N ASP A 732 106.59 19.16 46.26
CA ASP A 732 107.53 17.92 46.81
C ASP A 732 108.63 16.66 46.26
N LYS A 733 109.45 16.24 45.13
CA LYS A 733 109.96 16.44 43.57
C LYS A 733 110.62 17.72 42.81
N GLN A 734 110.18 18.84 42.15
CA GLN A 734 109.04 19.71 41.68
C GLN A 734 108.74 21.20 42.15
N SER A 735 107.68 21.53 42.91
CA SER A 735 107.29 22.91 43.35
C SER A 735 107.31 23.18 44.88
N ALA A 736 107.46 22.19 45.77
CA ALA A 736 108.00 22.38 47.12
C ALA A 736 109.51 22.20 47.06
N VAL A 737 110.09 21.99 45.85
CA VAL A 737 111.35 22.65 45.46
C VAL A 737 111.21 24.03 46.04
N ASP A 738 110.23 24.80 45.58
CA ASP A 738 110.12 26.21 45.86
C ASP A 738 109.87 26.48 47.36
N ASN A 739 109.12 25.62 48.06
CA ASN A 739 108.98 25.71 49.53
C ASN A 739 110.26 25.32 50.30
N ALA A 740 110.88 24.18 50.01
CA ALA A 740 112.13 23.75 50.66
C ALA A 740 113.32 24.66 50.25
N LEU A 741 113.21 25.32 49.09
CA LEU A 741 114.15 26.25 48.49
C LEU A 741 114.21 27.49 49.34
N GLN A 742 113.03 28.09 49.48
CA GLN A 742 112.82 29.25 50.28
C GLN A 742 113.17 28.97 51.76
N LYS A 743 112.80 27.80 52.30
CA LYS A 743 113.21 27.38 53.65
C LYS A 743 114.74 27.33 53.81
N LEU A 744 115.44 26.62 52.94
CA LEU A 744 116.89 26.43 53.09
C LEU A 744 117.68 27.71 52.78
N GLN A 745 117.26 28.51 51.79
CA GLN A 745 117.84 29.83 51.53
C GLN A 745 117.66 30.77 52.72
N THR A 746 116.47 30.76 53.35
CA THR A 746 116.19 31.55 54.54
C THR A 746 117.03 31.11 55.73
N ALA A 747 117.14 29.79 55.96
CA ALA A 747 117.92 29.23 57.06
C ALA A 747 119.44 29.49 56.89
N ALA A 748 119.98 29.29 55.69
CA ALA A 748 121.38 29.59 55.35
C ALA A 748 121.73 31.07 55.60
N SER A 749 120.83 31.97 55.22
CA SER A 749 120.99 33.42 55.38
C SER A 749 120.87 33.90 56.84
N SER A 750 120.42 33.04 57.76
CA SER A 750 120.19 33.42 59.17
C SER A 750 121.44 33.33 60.05
N LEU A 751 122.43 32.53 59.62
CA LEU A 751 123.63 32.17 60.38
C LEU A 751 124.47 33.41 60.76
N ASN A 752 125.00 33.43 61.99
CA ASN A 752 125.61 34.63 62.59
C ASN A 752 126.98 34.43 63.26
N GLY A 753 127.74 33.40 62.88
CA GLY A 753 129.08 33.18 63.41
C GLY A 753 130.12 34.20 62.92
N ALA A 754 130.93 34.70 63.85
CA ALA A 754 132.09 35.54 63.54
C ALA A 754 133.35 34.68 63.37
N ASP A 755 134.25 35.10 62.50
CA ASP A 755 135.59 34.52 62.37
C ASP A 755 136.49 35.05 63.49
N ILE A 756 136.79 34.18 64.46
CA ILE A 756 137.65 34.46 65.61
C ILE A 756 139.11 34.07 65.38
N SER A 757 139.46 33.50 64.22
CA SER A 757 140.74 32.81 63.99
C SER A 757 141.92 33.76 64.19
N ALA A 758 141.85 34.97 63.61
CA ALA A 758 142.86 36.02 63.77
C ALA A 758 143.07 36.43 65.23
N LEU A 759 141.99 36.52 66.01
CA LEU A 759 142.04 36.86 67.44
C LEU A 759 142.66 35.72 68.26
N GLN A 760 142.37 34.48 67.92
CA GLN A 760 142.98 33.31 68.54
C GLN A 760 144.47 33.19 68.21
N GLU A 761 144.89 33.45 66.97
CA GLU A 761 146.31 33.50 66.58
C GLU A 761 147.06 34.61 67.34
N GLU A 762 146.48 35.81 67.43
CA GLU A 762 147.11 36.94 68.15
C GLU A 762 147.20 36.69 69.67
N ILE A 763 146.21 36.03 70.27
CA ILE A 763 146.26 35.55 71.66
C ILE A 763 147.35 34.48 71.84
N ALA A 764 147.49 33.56 70.89
CA ALA A 764 148.48 32.49 70.94
C ALA A 764 149.94 33.02 70.90
N LEU A 765 150.14 34.22 70.36
CA LEU A 765 151.43 34.91 70.42
C LEU A 765 151.82 35.38 71.83
N GLU A 766 150.98 35.25 72.86
CA GLU A 766 151.34 35.59 74.26
C GLU A 766 152.72 35.06 74.65
N GLY A 767 152.96 33.75 74.49
CA GLY A 767 154.20 33.12 74.95
C GLY A 767 155.43 33.74 74.28
N THR A 768 155.36 33.91 72.95
CA THR A 768 156.39 34.54 72.13
C THR A 768 156.59 36.01 72.49
N VAL A 769 155.50 36.75 72.72
CA VAL A 769 155.54 38.18 73.08
C VAL A 769 156.12 38.37 74.47
N ARG A 770 155.60 37.66 75.49
CA ARG A 770 156.07 37.76 76.88
C ARG A 770 157.53 37.35 77.04
N MET A 771 158.02 36.42 76.21
CA MET A 771 159.44 36.06 76.14
C MET A 771 160.28 36.98 75.26
N SER A 772 159.67 37.79 74.39
CA SER A 772 160.40 38.71 73.50
C SER A 772 161.02 39.85 74.29
N SER A 773 162.16 40.35 73.80
CA SER A 773 162.81 41.56 74.33
C SER A 773 161.90 42.80 74.31
N ALA A 774 160.88 42.83 73.44
CA ALA A 774 159.90 43.90 73.37
C ALA A 774 158.94 43.97 74.58
N TYR A 775 158.73 42.85 75.29
CA TYR A 775 157.95 42.81 76.53
C TYR A 775 158.86 42.73 77.75
N LEU A 776 159.86 41.85 77.71
CA LEU A 776 160.72 41.50 78.85
C LEU A 776 161.55 42.69 79.39
N TYR A 777 161.76 43.72 78.58
CA TYR A 777 162.56 44.92 78.93
C TYR A 777 161.79 46.25 78.82
N ASP A 778 160.47 46.25 78.61
CA ASP A 778 159.66 47.47 78.53
C ASP A 778 159.03 47.85 79.89
N THR A 779 158.34 48.99 79.97
CA THR A 779 157.78 49.49 81.24
C THR A 779 156.60 48.65 81.75
N SER A 780 156.47 48.58 83.08
CA SER A 780 155.39 47.85 83.78
C SER A 780 153.99 48.25 83.28
N ASP A 781 153.78 49.53 82.95
CA ASP A 781 152.48 50.05 82.49
C ASP A 781 152.09 49.45 81.12
N LYS A 782 153.06 49.34 80.20
CA LYS A 782 152.85 48.71 78.89
C LYS A 782 152.70 47.19 78.98
N GLN A 783 153.51 46.54 79.84
CA GLN A 783 153.37 45.12 80.13
C GLN A 783 151.95 44.81 80.64
N THR A 784 151.44 45.65 81.54
CA THR A 784 150.06 45.55 82.06
C THR A 784 149.04 45.79 80.97
N ALA A 785 149.16 46.86 80.18
CA ALA A 785 148.24 47.15 79.07
C ALA A 785 148.15 46.01 78.03
N TYR A 786 149.26 45.31 77.75
CA TYR A 786 149.22 44.11 76.90
C TYR A 786 148.48 42.95 77.56
N ASN A 787 148.73 42.71 78.85
CA ASN A 787 148.07 41.63 79.60
C ASN A 787 146.55 41.85 79.70
N ASP A 788 146.12 43.09 79.94
CA ASP A 788 144.70 43.44 80.01
C ASP A 788 144.02 43.28 78.64
N ALA A 789 144.64 43.77 77.57
CA ALA A 789 144.13 43.59 76.21
C ALA A 789 144.09 42.11 75.76
N LEU A 790 145.02 41.28 76.28
CA LEU A 790 145.06 39.84 76.05
C LEU A 790 143.93 39.12 76.81
N GLN A 791 143.58 39.58 78.02
CA GLN A 791 142.45 39.03 78.77
C GLN A 791 141.11 39.46 78.16
N ASP A 792 140.94 40.74 77.76
CA ASP A 792 139.81 41.24 76.97
C ASP A 792 139.56 40.35 75.73
N ALA A 793 140.64 40.02 75.02
CA ALA A 793 140.62 39.17 73.83
C ALA A 793 140.22 37.72 74.15
N ARG A 794 140.77 37.14 75.22
CA ARG A 794 140.42 35.79 75.70
C ARG A 794 138.97 35.67 76.14
N ASP A 795 138.48 36.65 76.89
CA ASP A 795 137.10 36.67 77.36
C ASP A 795 136.14 36.77 76.19
N LEU A 796 136.42 37.62 75.19
CA LEU A 796 135.62 37.68 73.97
C LEU A 796 135.65 36.37 73.16
N VAL A 797 136.82 35.73 73.01
CA VAL A 797 136.92 34.42 72.34
C VAL A 797 136.12 33.35 73.10
N SER A 798 136.21 33.31 74.42
CA SER A 798 135.45 32.38 75.27
C SER A 798 133.94 32.59 75.11
N LYS A 799 133.49 33.85 75.18
CA LYS A 799 132.10 34.24 74.92
C LYS A 799 131.62 33.88 73.51
N LEU A 800 132.47 33.98 72.50
CA LEU A 800 132.11 33.62 71.12
C LEU A 800 132.16 32.11 70.85
N ALA A 801 132.86 31.33 71.68
CA ALA A 801 132.83 29.88 71.68
C ALA A 801 131.62 29.30 72.43
N ASP A 802 131.18 29.95 73.52
CA ASP A 802 129.94 29.64 74.26
C ASP A 802 128.99 30.85 74.30
N ILE A 803 128.36 31.13 73.16
CA ILE A 803 127.33 32.17 73.03
C ILE A 803 126.04 31.79 73.79
N SER A 804 125.83 30.50 74.07
CA SER A 804 124.69 29.98 74.85
C SER A 804 124.74 30.35 76.34
N GLY A 805 125.92 30.26 76.95
CA GLY A 805 126.18 30.53 78.36
C GLY A 805 126.91 31.86 78.56
N THR A 806 128.25 31.82 78.53
CA THR A 806 129.11 32.95 78.92
C THR A 806 128.98 34.17 78.01
N GLY A 807 128.71 33.98 76.72
CA GLY A 807 128.56 35.02 75.70
C GLY A 807 127.13 35.36 75.32
N LYS A 808 126.16 35.12 76.21
CA LYS A 808 124.73 35.35 75.95
C LYS A 808 124.37 36.80 75.59
N ASP A 809 125.19 37.77 76.00
CA ASP A 809 125.12 39.18 75.60
C ASP A 809 125.50 39.44 74.12
N LEU A 810 126.11 38.45 73.43
CA LEU A 810 126.39 38.49 72.00
C LEU A 810 125.41 37.63 71.17
N ALA A 811 124.52 36.85 71.79
CA ALA A 811 123.61 35.95 71.07
C ALA A 811 122.71 36.69 70.07
N SER A 812 122.17 37.85 70.47
CA SER A 812 121.31 38.71 69.66
C SER A 812 122.03 39.47 68.55
N LYS A 813 123.37 39.50 68.54
CA LYS A 813 124.16 40.26 67.57
C LYS A 813 124.20 39.57 66.20
N THR A 814 124.18 40.40 65.16
CA THR A 814 124.38 39.97 63.77
C THR A 814 125.81 39.46 63.55
N GLN A 815 126.03 38.74 62.44
CA GLN A 815 127.35 38.23 62.06
C GLN A 815 128.41 39.36 62.04
N SER A 816 128.08 40.49 61.42
CA SER A 816 128.98 41.64 61.27
C SER A 816 129.22 42.38 62.59
N GLU A 817 128.23 42.48 63.48
CA GLU A 817 128.45 43.05 64.83
C GLU A 817 129.36 42.16 65.68
N ARG A 818 129.22 40.84 65.59
CA ARG A 818 130.13 39.92 66.29
C ARG A 818 131.53 40.00 65.70
N GLN A 819 131.67 40.09 64.37
CA GLN A 819 132.96 40.31 63.72
C GLN A 819 133.61 41.62 64.15
N ALA A 820 132.87 42.73 64.16
CA ALA A 820 133.40 44.04 64.57
C ALA A 820 133.92 44.05 66.02
N LEU A 821 133.36 43.23 66.92
CA LEU A 821 133.89 43.04 68.26
C LEU A 821 135.20 42.24 68.25
N VAL A 822 135.28 41.15 67.46
CA VAL A 822 136.52 40.39 67.27
C VAL A 822 137.62 41.28 66.73
N ASP A 823 137.35 42.00 65.63
CA ASP A 823 138.30 42.87 64.96
C ASP A 823 138.76 44.01 65.89
N SER A 824 137.87 44.51 66.75
CA SER A 824 138.19 45.51 67.76
C SER A 824 139.08 44.96 68.88
N ALA A 825 138.83 43.74 69.37
CA ALA A 825 139.67 43.10 70.39
C ALA A 825 141.03 42.70 69.81
N LEU A 826 141.05 42.22 68.56
CA LEU A 826 142.25 41.92 67.78
C LEU A 826 143.11 43.17 67.65
N LYS A 827 142.51 44.27 67.20
CA LYS A 827 143.18 45.55 67.03
C LYS A 827 143.66 46.15 68.37
N LYS A 828 142.88 46.02 69.45
CA LYS A 828 143.32 46.38 70.82
C LYS A 828 144.55 45.58 71.24
N LEU A 829 144.50 44.26 71.13
CA LEU A 829 145.59 43.36 71.50
C LEU A 829 146.84 43.66 70.68
N GLN A 830 146.68 43.82 69.37
CA GLN A 830 147.70 44.31 68.45
C GLN A 830 148.12 45.75 68.68
N GLN A 831 147.42 46.56 69.48
CA GLN A 831 147.79 47.94 69.81
C GLN A 831 148.49 48.08 71.15
N ALA A 832 148.12 47.25 72.12
CA ALA A 832 148.82 47.15 73.40
C ALA A 832 150.15 46.39 73.23
N LYS A 833 150.08 45.25 72.55
CA LYS A 833 151.19 44.79 71.76
C LYS A 833 151.05 45.49 70.42
N ASN A 834 150.98 46.85 70.22
CA ASN A 834 151.52 47.52 68.97
C ASN A 834 152.91 48.08 69.06
N ALA A 835 153.72 47.31 68.39
CA ALA A 835 153.57 45.84 68.47
C ALA A 835 152.62 44.59 67.62
N LEU A 836 151.51 44.24 66.50
CA LEU A 836 150.70 42.99 65.38
C LEU A 836 149.23 42.54 64.16
N THR A 837 148.41 41.32 63.53
CA THR A 837 147.14 40.86 62.24
C THR A 837 145.98 39.42 61.64
N GLY A 838 144.78 39.10 60.62
CA GLY A 838 143.79 37.75 59.82
C GLY A 838 142.16 37.38 58.81
N VAL A 839 141.39 36.19 58.04
CA VAL A 839 139.86 35.73 57.06
C VAL A 839 138.93 34.23 56.24
N ALA A 840 137.56 33.89 55.49
CA ALA A 840 136.56 32.52 54.72
C ALA A 840 135.04 32.12 53.56
N PRO A 841 134.28 30.87 52.93
CA PRO A 841 133.07 30.26 51.67
C PRO A 841 131.48 29.19 51.35
N ALA A 842 130.65 28.55 50.16
CA ALA A 842 129.32 27.37 49.64
C ALA A 842 127.81 26.78 48.55
N GLN A 843 126.78 25.58 48.35
CA GLN A 843 125.60 24.74 47.22
C GLN A 843 123.99 23.65 46.74
N SER A 844 122.63 22.85 47.05
CA SER A 844 121.19 21.90 46.26
C SER A 844 119.40 20.89 46.35
N LEU A 845 117.80 20.96 46.05
CA LEU A 845 116.13 20.20 45.52
C LEU A 845 114.19 19.71 45.87
N SER A 846 112.70 19.49 45.17
CA SER A 846 110.92 18.76 45.30
C SER A 846 108.90 18.73 44.65
N PRO A 847 107.47 17.81 44.19
CA PRO A 847 105.72 17.13 44.66
C PRO A 847 104.08 16.55 43.91
N VAL A 848 102.62 16.94 43.82
CA VAL A 848 101.03 16.22 43.77
C VAL A 848 99.62 16.12 42.64
N ILE A 849 98.16 15.70 42.75
CA ILE A 849 96.85 15.09 41.77
C ILE A 849 95.04 15.21 41.73
N PRO A 850 93.98 14.63 40.81
CA PRO A 850 92.28 14.73 40.52
C PRO A 850 91.00 13.67 39.83
N VAL A 851 89.52 13.81 39.57
CA VAL A 851 88.17 12.89 38.98
C VAL A 851 86.57 13.40 38.37
N ASN A 852 85.19 12.95 37.92
CA ASN A 852 83.94 11.85 37.52
C ASN A 852 82.27 12.10 36.86
N PRO A 853 81.18 11.21 36.30
CA PRO A 853 79.65 11.35 35.54
C PRO A 853 78.14 10.37 35.45
N GLU A 854 76.83 10.51 34.70
CA GLU A 854 75.34 9.64 34.53
C GLU A 854 73.86 9.83 33.53
N PHE A 855 72.62 9.01 33.31
CA PHE A 855 71.05 9.19 32.63
C PHE A 855 69.76 8.12 31.97
N GLU A 856 68.35 8.36 31.53
CA GLU A 856 67.00 7.42 31.04
C GLU A 856 65.45 7.79 30.25
N GLN A 857 64.36 6.95 29.64
CA GLN A 857 62.69 7.07 29.27
C GLN A 857 61.48 6.09 28.40
N LYS A 858 60.07 6.35 27.95
CA LYS A 858 58.67 5.45 27.54
C LYS A 858 57.26 5.66 26.45
N PRO A 859 55.98 4.89 26.26
CA PRO A 859 54.75 4.61 25.10
C PRO A 859 53.03 4.95 25.01
N VAL A 860 51.76 4.63 24.26
CA VAL A 860 50.64 3.57 23.53
C VAL A 860 49.14 3.89 22.62
N PRO A 861 48.05 3.01 22.05
CA PRO A 861 46.76 3.13 20.97
C PRO A 861 45.13 2.42 20.86
N VAL A 862 44.08 2.45 19.78
CA VAL A 862 42.46 1.91 19.62
C VAL A 862 41.38 1.74 18.21
N PRO A 863 40.02 1.13 18.01
CA PRO A 863 38.99 0.74 16.73
C PRO A 863 37.23 0.64 16.51
N THR A 864 36.37 0.25 15.36
CA THR A 864 34.70 0.19 14.98
C THR A 864 33.77 -0.60 13.70
N PRO A 865 32.30 -0.69 13.43
CA PRO A 865 31.26 -1.55 12.41
C PRO A 865 29.66 -1.25 11.70
N ASP A 866 28.81 -2.02 10.75
CA ASP A 866 27.18 -2.23 10.29
C ASP A 866 26.49 -2.70 8.73
N THR A 867 25.23 -2.99 7.97
CA THR A 867 23.56 -3.12 7.72
C THR A 867 22.66 -3.93 6.43
N THR A 868 21.23 -3.94 6.02
CA THR A 868 20.27 -4.69 4.83
C THR A 868 18.60 -4.35 4.43
N PRO A 869 17.41 -4.88 3.64
CA PRO A 869 16.65 -5.76 2.43
C PRO A 869 15.12 -5.46 1.55
N THR A 870 14.27 -6.30 0.65
CA THR A 870 12.95 -6.04 -0.38
C THR A 870 11.48 -6.91 -0.88
N PRO A 871 10.77 -7.21 -2.17
CA PRO A 871 9.20 -7.20 -2.78
C PRO A 871 8.30 -8.19 -3.96
N GLU A 872 6.91 -8.09 -4.49
CA GLU A 872 6.03 -8.51 -5.88
C GLU A 872 4.50 -9.20 -6.28
N GLN A 873 3.79 -8.91 -7.49
CA GLN A 873 2.72 -9.40 -8.61
C GLN A 873 1.37 -10.37 -8.78
N THR A 874 0.31 -9.93 -9.57
CA THR A 874 -0.79 -10.39 -10.61
C THR A 874 -1.71 -11.71 -10.82
N ARG A 875 -2.95 -11.56 -11.44
CA ARG A 875 -3.87 -12.44 -12.33
C ARG A 875 -5.01 -13.39 -11.78
N ASP A 876 -5.98 -14.04 -12.53
CA ASP A 876 -7.05 -13.64 -13.56
C ASP A 876 -7.80 -14.83 -14.37
N SER A 877 -9.05 -14.65 -14.96
CA SER A 877 -9.92 -15.44 -15.95
C SER A 877 -10.70 -16.77 -15.58
N GLY A 878 -11.78 -17.39 -16.21
CA GLY A 878 -12.86 -17.22 -17.29
C GLY A 878 -13.34 -18.60 -17.97
N PHE A 879 -14.48 -18.96 -18.70
CA PHE A 879 -15.93 -18.59 -18.98
C PHE A 879 -16.73 -19.65 -19.92
N GLY A 880 -18.10 -19.74 -20.04
CA GLY A 880 -18.94 -20.57 -21.04
C GLY A 880 -20.40 -21.07 -20.58
N VAL A 881 -21.41 -21.75 -21.26
CA VAL A 881 -21.97 -22.14 -22.65
C VAL A 881 -23.42 -22.84 -22.60
N ASN A 882 -24.23 -23.12 -23.70
CA ASN A 882 -25.68 -23.67 -23.66
C ASN A 882 -26.34 -24.42 -24.94
N ASP A 883 -27.62 -24.94 -24.84
CA ASP A 883 -28.80 -25.15 -25.82
C ASP A 883 -29.28 -26.46 -26.60
N ASN A 884 -30.62 -26.56 -26.92
CA ASN A 884 -31.35 -27.02 -28.19
C ASN A 884 -32.53 -28.12 -28.23
N ALA A 885 -33.43 -28.10 -29.28
CA ALA A 885 -34.64 -28.97 -29.62
C ALA A 885 -34.90 -29.11 -31.19
N PRO A 886 -36.09 -29.32 -31.88
CA PRO A 886 -37.48 -29.89 -31.64
C PRO A 886 -38.09 -30.82 -32.80
N ALA A 887 -39.41 -31.23 -32.83
CA ALA A 887 -40.17 -31.94 -33.95
C ALA A 887 -41.73 -32.07 -33.74
N ILE A 888 -42.58 -32.33 -34.77
CA ILE A 888 -43.93 -31.67 -34.98
C ILE A 888 -45.14 -32.57 -35.52
N VAL A 889 -46.42 -32.07 -35.52
CA VAL A 889 -47.79 -32.65 -35.80
C VAL A 889 -48.93 -31.61 -36.22
N ASP A 890 -50.25 -31.86 -35.92
CA ASP A 890 -51.51 -31.11 -36.27
C ASP A 890 -52.34 -30.50 -35.05
N LYS A 891 -53.42 -29.66 -35.23
CA LYS A 891 -53.46 -28.33 -34.54
C LYS A 891 -54.75 -27.70 -33.99
N GLY A 892 -55.97 -28.05 -34.42
CA GLY A 892 -57.15 -27.15 -34.22
C GLY A 892 -57.47 -26.73 -32.77
N GLU A 893 -57.88 -27.69 -31.94
CA GLU A 893 -58.11 -27.50 -30.50
C GLU A 893 -56.80 -27.27 -29.72
N LEU A 894 -55.68 -27.68 -30.31
CA LEU A 894 -54.34 -27.49 -29.78
C LEU A 894 -53.93 -26.01 -29.79
N TYR A 895 -54.23 -25.25 -30.85
CA TYR A 895 -54.01 -23.80 -30.89
C TYR A 895 -54.81 -23.07 -29.79
N LEU A 896 -56.04 -23.49 -29.51
CA LEU A 896 -56.83 -22.93 -28.40
C LEU A 896 -56.26 -23.32 -27.02
N GLN A 897 -55.75 -24.54 -26.87
CA GLN A 897 -55.00 -24.96 -25.67
C GLN A 897 -53.68 -24.18 -25.52
N ILE A 898 -53.01 -23.84 -26.63
CA ILE A 898 -51.79 -23.03 -26.69
C ILE A 898 -52.07 -21.58 -26.27
N GLU A 899 -53.00 -20.90 -26.95
CA GLU A 899 -53.39 -19.50 -26.72
C GLU A 899 -53.90 -19.28 -25.28
N GLY A 900 -54.67 -20.26 -24.77
CA GLY A 900 -55.07 -20.27 -23.37
C GLY A 900 -53.92 -20.52 -22.37
N ALA A 901 -52.88 -21.28 -22.74
CA ALA A 901 -51.71 -21.52 -21.88
C ALA A 901 -50.72 -20.35 -21.90
N GLU A 902 -50.62 -19.65 -23.04
CA GLU A 902 -49.92 -18.37 -23.16
C GLU A 902 -50.59 -17.33 -22.27
N SER A 903 -51.93 -17.28 -22.28
CA SER A 903 -52.72 -16.45 -21.35
C SER A 903 -52.48 -16.82 -19.88
N ASP A 904 -52.50 -18.11 -19.52
CA ASP A 904 -52.15 -18.59 -18.17
C ASP A 904 -50.71 -18.22 -17.74
N SER A 905 -49.81 -17.98 -18.70
CA SER A 905 -48.42 -17.59 -18.46
C SER A 905 -48.19 -16.08 -18.45
N GLN A 906 -49.03 -15.26 -19.11
CA GLN A 906 -49.02 -13.81 -18.93
C GLN A 906 -49.74 -13.38 -17.63
N SER A 907 -50.60 -14.24 -17.08
CA SER A 907 -51.39 -13.97 -15.88
C SER A 907 -50.61 -14.14 -14.54
N SER A 908 -49.29 -13.94 -14.48
CA SER A 908 -48.55 -13.99 -13.21
C SER A 908 -47.37 -13.03 -13.04
N ASP A 909 -47.41 -11.84 -13.65
CA ASP A 909 -46.48 -10.72 -13.33
C ASP A 909 -47.16 -9.47 -12.77
N ASN A 910 -48.40 -9.59 -12.24
CA ASN A 910 -48.87 -8.64 -11.22
C ASN A 910 -49.94 -9.22 -10.29
N ALA A 911 -49.57 -9.49 -9.03
CA ALA A 911 -50.50 -9.83 -7.96
C ALA A 911 -50.11 -9.24 -6.59
N ASN A 912 -49.23 -8.22 -6.55
CA ASN A 912 -49.17 -7.26 -5.45
C ASN A 912 -48.52 -5.95 -5.94
N GLY A 913 -49.33 -4.98 -6.36
CA GLY A 913 -48.86 -3.85 -7.17
C GLY A 913 -48.54 -2.58 -6.39
N SER A 914 -47.42 -1.94 -6.73
CA SER A 914 -47.23 -0.50 -6.53
C SER A 914 -46.30 0.12 -7.58
N GLN A 915 -46.88 0.95 -8.45
CA GLN A 915 -46.25 2.07 -9.17
C GLN A 915 -44.97 1.81 -10.02
N GLN A 916 -45.17 1.11 -11.15
CA GLN A 916 -45.09 1.73 -12.48
C GLN A 916 -43.90 2.68 -12.80
N ASN A 917 -42.98 2.23 -13.66
CA ASN A 917 -42.68 2.90 -14.95
C ASN A 917 -41.84 2.04 -15.91
N ASN A 918 -42.13 2.19 -17.21
CA ASN A 918 -41.48 1.67 -18.42
C ASN A 918 -40.78 0.29 -18.39
N VAL A 919 -41.49 -0.66 -18.98
CA VAL A 919 -40.92 -1.76 -19.79
C VAL A 919 -40.31 -1.16 -21.07
N ASP A 920 -39.27 -1.79 -21.62
CA ASP A 920 -39.24 -2.17 -23.04
C ASP A 920 -38.20 -3.30 -23.23
N ASP A 921 -38.70 -4.48 -23.58
CA ASP A 921 -37.93 -5.69 -23.87
C ASP A 921 -38.52 -6.34 -25.13
N ASN A 922 -37.66 -6.82 -26.03
CA ASN A 922 -38.09 -7.49 -27.27
C ASN A 922 -36.92 -8.27 -27.90
N SER A 923 -36.96 -9.60 -27.80
CA SER A 923 -36.11 -10.52 -28.58
C SER A 923 -36.51 -10.49 -30.09
N ASP A 924 -35.79 -11.12 -31.04
CA ASP A 924 -35.75 -12.58 -31.18
C ASP A 924 -34.82 -13.04 -32.33
N ASN A 925 -34.54 -14.35 -32.33
CA ASN A 925 -34.30 -15.21 -33.51
C ASN A 925 -32.92 -15.21 -34.23
N SER A 926 -32.24 -16.37 -34.21
CA SER A 926 -31.74 -17.08 -35.42
C SER A 926 -31.22 -18.49 -35.05
N SER A 927 -30.84 -19.33 -36.02
CA SER A 927 -30.39 -20.72 -35.78
C SER A 927 -29.31 -21.24 -36.76
N ASN A 928 -28.47 -22.14 -36.23
CA ASN A 928 -27.94 -23.38 -36.85
C ASN A 928 -26.40 -23.50 -37.15
N SER A 929 -25.82 -24.58 -36.58
CA SER A 929 -24.58 -25.31 -36.97
C SER A 929 -23.21 -24.63 -36.90
N GLY A 930 -22.15 -25.36 -36.45
CA GLY A 930 -20.79 -24.80 -36.25
C GLY A 930 -19.62 -25.81 -36.20
N ASN A 931 -19.58 -26.67 -35.16
CA ASN A 931 -18.61 -27.78 -34.94
C ASN A 931 -17.22 -27.47 -34.28
N VAL A 932 -16.67 -28.48 -33.59
CA VAL A 932 -15.27 -28.74 -33.14
C VAL A 932 -14.71 -28.12 -31.83
N SER A 933 -14.51 -29.01 -30.84
CA SER A 933 -13.43 -29.11 -29.81
C SER A 933 -13.53 -28.52 -28.38
N LYS A 934 -13.76 -29.46 -27.43
CA LYS A 934 -12.95 -29.78 -26.22
C LYS A 934 -12.87 -28.82 -25.01
N SER A 935 -13.40 -29.35 -23.89
CA SER A 935 -12.71 -29.54 -22.59
C SER A 935 -12.33 -28.33 -21.72
N ILE A 936 -12.75 -28.37 -20.44
CA ILE A 936 -11.90 -28.11 -19.26
C ILE A 936 -12.61 -28.61 -17.97
N ASN A 937 -11.83 -28.82 -16.90
CA ASN A 937 -12.30 -29.18 -15.56
C ASN A 937 -11.68 -28.26 -14.49
N SER A 938 -12.54 -27.67 -13.64
CA SER A 938 -12.28 -27.13 -12.28
C SER A 938 -11.14 -26.11 -12.02
N GLY A 939 -11.43 -25.08 -11.22
CA GLY A 939 -10.42 -24.23 -10.55
C GLY A 939 -10.71 -22.72 -10.51
N ASN A 940 -10.59 -21.98 -9.40
CA ASN A 940 -11.27 -22.06 -8.08
C ASN A 940 -10.84 -20.87 -7.18
N GLY A 941 -11.77 -20.00 -6.77
CA GLY A 941 -11.55 -18.96 -5.72
C GLY A 941 -10.93 -17.62 -6.18
N VAL A 942 -10.64 -16.64 -5.29
CA VAL A 942 -10.89 -16.60 -3.82
C VAL A 942 -10.84 -15.17 -3.22
N THR A 943 -11.72 -14.83 -2.25
CA THR A 943 -11.65 -13.66 -1.31
C THR A 943 -11.72 -12.22 -1.91
N SER A 944 -11.86 -11.09 -1.17
CA SER A 944 -11.68 -10.83 0.27
C SER A 944 -12.55 -9.73 0.93
N SER A 945 -12.63 -9.82 2.26
CA SER A 945 -12.88 -8.82 3.33
C SER A 945 -12.16 -7.46 3.19
N SER A 946 -12.47 -6.36 3.91
CA SER A 946 -13.60 -5.97 4.81
C SER A 946 -13.42 -4.54 5.40
N ALA A 947 -14.51 -3.92 5.88
CA ALA A 947 -14.58 -2.78 6.84
C ALA A 947 -14.09 -1.39 6.34
N ALA A 948 -14.48 -0.22 6.91
CA ALA A 948 -15.25 0.07 8.13
C ALA A 948 -16.03 1.42 8.08
N LYS A 949 -16.86 1.67 9.11
CA LYS A 949 -17.74 2.83 9.41
C LYS A 949 -19.08 2.90 8.63
N GLN A 950 -20.27 3.03 9.23
CA GLN A 950 -20.80 3.86 10.37
C GLN A 950 -20.98 5.35 10.02
N ASP A 951 -22.13 6.01 10.24
CA ASP A 951 -23.43 5.63 10.86
C ASP A 951 -24.59 6.07 9.91
N ASN A 952 -25.91 5.91 10.16
CA ASN A 952 -26.70 5.68 11.38
C ASN A 952 -28.04 4.93 11.07
N ALA A 953 -28.86 4.67 12.10
CA ALA A 953 -30.08 3.85 12.04
C ALA A 953 -31.40 4.61 11.73
N SER A 954 -32.39 3.90 11.17
CA SER A 954 -33.60 3.48 11.91
C SER A 954 -34.73 2.97 10.98
N ASN A 955 -35.07 1.67 11.04
CA ASN A 955 -36.44 1.11 11.00
C ASN A 955 -36.42 -0.44 11.11
N ASP A 956 -35.99 -1.01 12.23
CA ASP A 956 -35.88 -2.47 12.38
C ASP A 956 -37.21 -3.15 12.73
N ASN A 957 -38.04 -3.36 11.71
CA ASN A 957 -39.13 -4.35 11.76
C ASN A 957 -39.17 -5.24 10.50
N GLY A 958 -38.43 -4.91 9.44
CA GLY A 958 -38.34 -5.73 8.21
C GLY A 958 -37.39 -6.93 8.32
N SER A 959 -36.44 -6.91 9.27
CA SER A 959 -35.43 -7.98 9.43
C SER A 959 -36.05 -9.33 9.81
N HIS A 960 -37.12 -9.32 10.61
CA HIS A 960 -37.77 -10.55 11.05
C HIS A 960 -38.56 -11.23 9.93
N ASP A 961 -39.39 -10.49 9.18
CA ASP A 961 -40.12 -11.08 8.04
C ASP A 961 -39.18 -11.53 6.93
N ALA A 962 -38.09 -10.80 6.63
CA ALA A 962 -37.08 -11.25 5.68
C ALA A 962 -36.42 -12.58 6.08
N ASN A 963 -36.25 -12.86 7.38
CA ASN A 963 -35.77 -14.14 7.89
C ASN A 963 -36.86 -15.23 7.94
N ILE A 964 -38.14 -14.87 8.14
CA ILE A 964 -39.26 -15.81 8.01
C ILE A 964 -39.44 -16.23 6.55
N ASP A 965 -39.52 -15.27 5.62
CA ASP A 965 -39.67 -15.51 4.18
C ASP A 965 -38.49 -16.29 3.63
N SER A 966 -37.25 -15.88 3.89
CA SER A 966 -36.09 -16.66 3.46
C SER A 966 -36.00 -18.02 4.15
N GLY A 967 -36.52 -18.19 5.38
CA GLY A 967 -36.63 -19.49 6.04
C GLY A 967 -37.71 -20.40 5.43
N VAL A 968 -38.83 -19.83 4.96
CA VAL A 968 -39.90 -20.52 4.24
C VAL A 968 -39.43 -20.93 2.85
N GLU A 969 -38.93 -19.99 2.05
CA GLU A 969 -38.39 -20.26 0.71
C GLU A 969 -37.13 -21.16 0.74
N ASN A 970 -36.37 -21.19 1.84
CA ASN A 970 -35.27 -22.15 1.98
C ASN A 970 -35.69 -23.56 2.44
N SER A 971 -36.90 -23.74 2.96
CA SER A 971 -37.38 -25.01 3.51
C SER A 971 -37.34 -26.13 2.47
N PRO A 972 -36.85 -27.35 2.78
CA PRO A 972 -36.90 -28.47 1.86
C PRO A 972 -38.31 -28.82 1.38
N ALA A 973 -39.36 -28.53 2.17
CA ALA A 973 -40.74 -28.80 1.79
C ALA A 973 -41.31 -27.74 0.84
N VAL A 974 -41.00 -26.45 1.04
CA VAL A 974 -41.35 -25.39 0.06
C VAL A 974 -40.53 -25.56 -1.19
N LYS A 975 -39.22 -25.77 -1.08
CA LYS A 975 -38.38 -26.13 -2.22
C LYS A 975 -38.90 -27.37 -2.93
N GLN A 976 -39.38 -28.41 -2.24
CA GLN A 976 -39.96 -29.56 -2.93
C GLN A 976 -41.32 -29.25 -3.57
N ALA A 977 -42.18 -28.44 -2.95
CA ALA A 977 -43.46 -28.02 -3.52
C ALA A 977 -43.31 -27.01 -4.67
N ASP A 978 -42.27 -26.18 -4.65
CA ASP A 978 -41.86 -25.27 -5.72
C ASP A 978 -41.06 -26.00 -6.80
N ILE A 979 -40.33 -27.06 -6.46
CA ILE A 979 -39.85 -28.05 -7.44
C ILE A 979 -41.03 -28.83 -8.02
N ASP A 980 -42.13 -29.03 -7.30
CA ASP A 980 -43.31 -29.75 -7.81
C ASP A 980 -44.25 -28.83 -8.61
N VAL A 981 -44.29 -27.51 -8.31
CA VAL A 981 -44.86 -26.47 -9.18
C VAL A 981 -43.96 -26.19 -10.36
N SER A 982 -42.65 -26.17 -10.19
CA SER A 982 -41.72 -26.03 -11.31
C SER A 982 -41.71 -27.29 -12.16
N LYS A 983 -41.91 -28.49 -11.61
CA LYS A 983 -42.20 -29.71 -12.38
C LYS A 983 -43.57 -29.61 -13.05
N ALA A 984 -44.62 -29.14 -12.38
CA ALA A 984 -45.94 -29.06 -13.00
C ALA A 984 -46.02 -27.96 -14.07
N LYS A 985 -45.30 -26.85 -13.89
CA LYS A 985 -45.13 -25.78 -14.90
C LYS A 985 -44.20 -26.26 -15.99
N SER A 986 -43.08 -26.89 -15.66
CA SER A 986 -42.24 -27.58 -16.66
C SER A 986 -43.04 -28.66 -17.42
N ASN A 987 -43.99 -29.35 -16.80
CA ASN A 987 -44.88 -30.30 -17.48
C ASN A 987 -45.91 -29.60 -18.37
N VAL A 988 -46.43 -28.43 -17.97
CA VAL A 988 -47.27 -27.57 -18.82
C VAL A 988 -46.47 -27.01 -19.98
N ASP A 989 -45.35 -26.35 -19.71
CA ASP A 989 -44.45 -25.74 -20.68
C ASP A 989 -43.85 -26.80 -21.61
N SER A 990 -43.58 -28.02 -21.11
CA SER A 990 -43.21 -29.17 -21.95
C SER A 990 -44.37 -29.67 -22.79
N ALA A 991 -45.58 -29.80 -22.24
CA ALA A 991 -46.76 -30.17 -23.02
C ALA A 991 -47.20 -29.07 -23.99
N LEU A 992 -46.84 -27.82 -23.72
CA LEU A 992 -47.10 -26.62 -24.52
C LEU A 992 -46.06 -26.46 -25.61
N ALA A 993 -44.79 -26.77 -25.33
CA ALA A 993 -43.74 -26.88 -26.33
C ALA A 993 -43.99 -28.10 -27.21
N GLU A 994 -44.42 -29.24 -26.64
CA GLU A 994 -44.92 -30.40 -27.38
C GLU A 994 -46.15 -30.01 -28.20
N ALA A 995 -47.10 -29.22 -27.67
CA ALA A 995 -48.24 -28.73 -28.43
C ALA A 995 -47.86 -27.76 -29.57
N LYS A 996 -47.01 -26.76 -29.33
CA LYS A 996 -46.54 -25.80 -30.34
C LYS A 996 -45.68 -26.47 -31.40
N LYS A 997 -44.84 -27.43 -30.99
CA LYS A 997 -44.23 -28.43 -31.87
C LYS A 997 -45.33 -29.05 -32.71
N VAL A 998 -46.24 -29.80 -32.10
CA VAL A 998 -47.45 -30.43 -32.68
C VAL A 998 -48.33 -29.41 -33.46
N ALA A 999 -47.99 -28.12 -33.54
CA ALA A 999 -48.65 -27.08 -34.32
C ALA A 999 -47.82 -26.39 -35.46
N ALA A 1000 -46.66 -26.92 -35.93
CA ALA A 1000 -45.81 -26.24 -36.97
C ALA A 1000 -45.72 -26.90 -38.39
N ASP A 1001 -44.96 -27.98 -38.63
CA ASP A 1001 -44.95 -28.85 -39.83
C ASP A 1001 -46.36 -29.30 -40.32
N PRO A 1002 -46.51 -29.67 -41.61
CA PRO A 1002 -47.80 -29.87 -42.26
C PRO A 1002 -48.26 -31.33 -42.46
N HIS A 1003 -47.54 -32.35 -41.98
CA HIS A 1003 -47.73 -33.76 -42.39
C HIS A 1003 -48.23 -34.71 -41.31
N SER A 1004 -48.02 -34.36 -40.05
CA SER A 1004 -47.91 -35.36 -38.98
C SER A 1004 -49.26 -35.63 -38.25
N THR A 1005 -49.39 -36.78 -37.56
CA THR A 1005 -50.69 -37.50 -37.48
C THR A 1005 -51.63 -37.13 -36.32
N GLN A 1006 -52.94 -37.18 -36.58
CA GLN A 1006 -54.03 -36.79 -35.68
C GLN A 1006 -53.95 -37.35 -34.24
N GLU A 1007 -53.38 -38.55 -34.05
CA GLU A 1007 -53.30 -39.18 -32.74
C GLU A 1007 -52.26 -38.51 -31.83
N GLN A 1008 -51.16 -38.00 -32.39
CA GLN A 1008 -50.20 -37.21 -31.63
C GLN A 1008 -50.78 -35.82 -31.27
N VAL A 1009 -51.72 -35.29 -32.07
CA VAL A 1009 -52.50 -34.08 -31.77
C VAL A 1009 -53.35 -34.30 -30.54
N ASN A 1010 -54.19 -35.34 -30.59
CA ASN A 1010 -55.15 -35.61 -29.54
C ASN A 1010 -54.43 -35.94 -28.23
N ALA A 1011 -53.29 -36.66 -28.31
CA ALA A 1011 -52.41 -36.89 -27.17
C ALA A 1011 -51.73 -35.62 -26.64
N ALA A 1012 -51.42 -34.62 -27.48
CA ALA A 1012 -50.88 -33.33 -27.04
C ALA A 1012 -51.97 -32.42 -26.45
N VAL A 1013 -53.18 -32.40 -27.01
CA VAL A 1013 -54.37 -31.73 -26.45
C VAL A 1013 -54.68 -32.31 -25.07
N GLU A 1014 -54.75 -33.63 -24.93
CA GLU A 1014 -54.97 -34.29 -23.63
C GLU A 1014 -53.83 -34.03 -22.65
N LYS A 1015 -52.56 -34.15 -23.07
CA LYS A 1015 -51.41 -33.87 -22.19
C LYS A 1015 -51.38 -32.41 -21.73
N LEU A 1016 -51.58 -31.44 -22.62
CA LEU A 1016 -51.57 -30.02 -22.28
C LEU A 1016 -52.76 -29.67 -21.36
N SER A 1017 -53.96 -30.20 -21.65
CA SER A 1017 -55.14 -30.09 -20.80
C SER A 1017 -54.91 -30.68 -19.39
N ALA A 1018 -54.39 -31.91 -19.31
CA ALA A 1018 -54.09 -32.59 -18.05
C ALA A 1018 -52.95 -31.91 -17.28
N ALA A 1019 -51.91 -31.45 -17.97
CA ALA A 1019 -50.81 -30.70 -17.37
C ALA A 1019 -51.28 -29.35 -16.83
N ARG A 1020 -52.12 -28.58 -17.56
CA ARG A 1020 -52.65 -27.30 -17.07
C ARG A 1020 -53.50 -27.49 -15.81
N LYS A 1021 -54.32 -28.54 -15.77
CA LYS A 1021 -55.00 -28.98 -14.53
C LYS A 1021 -54.03 -29.35 -13.42
N ALA A 1022 -52.97 -30.09 -13.72
CA ALA A 1022 -51.94 -30.48 -12.76
C ALA A 1022 -51.13 -29.28 -12.25
N LEU A 1023 -50.87 -28.27 -13.07
CA LEU A 1023 -50.25 -27.01 -12.67
C LEU A 1023 -51.18 -26.17 -11.79
N LEU A 1024 -52.47 -26.09 -12.11
CA LEU A 1024 -53.43 -25.41 -11.22
C LEU A 1024 -53.47 -26.10 -9.84
N ALA A 1025 -53.52 -27.43 -9.83
CA ALA A 1025 -53.47 -28.22 -8.60
C ALA A 1025 -52.11 -28.11 -7.88
N ALA A 1026 -51.00 -27.98 -8.60
CA ALA A 1026 -49.68 -27.80 -8.02
C ALA A 1026 -49.48 -26.38 -7.47
N LYS A 1027 -49.85 -25.32 -8.22
CA LYS A 1027 -49.82 -23.92 -7.73
C LYS A 1027 -50.66 -23.78 -6.46
N SER A 1028 -51.85 -24.40 -6.45
CA SER A 1028 -52.69 -24.52 -5.25
C SER A 1028 -51.97 -25.26 -4.11
N ARG A 1029 -51.31 -26.39 -4.38
CA ARG A 1029 -50.53 -27.15 -3.39
C ARG A 1029 -49.26 -26.45 -2.90
N ALA A 1030 -48.56 -25.66 -3.71
CA ALA A 1030 -47.37 -24.93 -3.27
C ALA A 1030 -47.74 -23.64 -2.53
N SER A 1031 -48.89 -23.02 -2.82
CA SER A 1031 -49.50 -22.06 -1.89
C SER A 1031 -49.77 -22.74 -0.56
N GLN A 1032 -50.51 -23.86 -0.56
CA GLN A 1032 -50.82 -24.62 0.66
C GLN A 1032 -49.57 -25.04 1.44
N VAL A 1033 -48.53 -25.56 0.77
CA VAL A 1033 -47.27 -25.95 1.43
C VAL A 1033 -46.46 -24.72 1.86
N ARG A 1034 -46.52 -23.58 1.17
CA ARG A 1034 -45.93 -22.32 1.69
C ARG A 1034 -46.70 -21.80 2.88
N ASP A 1035 -48.02 -21.87 2.90
CA ASP A 1035 -48.85 -21.45 4.03
C ASP A 1035 -48.63 -22.38 5.25
N GLU A 1036 -48.58 -23.71 5.03
CA GLU A 1036 -48.27 -24.72 6.04
C GLU A 1036 -46.83 -24.58 6.57
N VAL A 1037 -45.84 -24.38 5.69
CA VAL A 1037 -44.44 -24.19 6.11
C VAL A 1037 -44.22 -22.82 6.74
N ARG A 1038 -44.91 -21.75 6.31
CA ARG A 1038 -44.91 -20.45 6.99
C ARG A 1038 -45.48 -20.60 8.40
N ALA A 1039 -46.60 -21.30 8.56
CA ALA A 1039 -47.12 -21.66 9.87
C ALA A 1039 -46.14 -22.51 10.70
N GLN A 1040 -45.46 -23.48 10.08
CA GLN A 1040 -44.47 -24.35 10.75
C GLN A 1040 -43.19 -23.61 11.13
N VAL A 1041 -42.71 -22.67 10.32
CA VAL A 1041 -41.54 -21.80 10.59
C VAL A 1041 -41.88 -20.80 11.71
N ILE A 1042 -43.07 -20.19 11.69
CA ILE A 1042 -43.58 -19.34 12.79
C ILE A 1042 -43.77 -20.13 14.09
N LYS A 1043 -44.10 -21.42 14.01
CA LYS A 1043 -44.21 -22.33 15.16
C LYS A 1043 -42.84 -22.77 15.68
N ASN A 1044 -41.88 -23.03 14.78
CA ASN A 1044 -40.52 -23.42 15.12
C ASN A 1044 -39.71 -22.24 15.68
N SER A 1045 -39.84 -21.03 15.15
CA SER A 1045 -39.18 -19.83 15.70
C SER A 1045 -39.64 -19.53 17.13
N LYS A 1046 -40.96 -19.68 17.40
CA LYS A 1046 -41.51 -19.64 18.77
C LYS A 1046 -40.91 -20.73 19.67
N SER A 1047 -40.62 -21.93 19.16
CA SER A 1047 -39.95 -22.99 19.94
C SER A 1047 -38.44 -22.76 20.14
N ALA A 1048 -37.77 -22.12 19.17
CA ALA A 1048 -36.35 -21.78 19.24
C ALA A 1048 -36.10 -20.63 20.23
N GLY A 1049 -36.95 -19.60 20.24
CA GLY A 1049 -36.96 -18.58 21.30
C GLY A 1049 -37.15 -19.20 22.69
N MET A 1050 -37.98 -20.25 22.79
CA MET A 1050 -38.19 -21.00 24.04
C MET A 1050 -36.98 -21.84 24.49
N ARG A 1051 -35.99 -22.09 23.61
CA ARG A 1051 -34.69 -22.71 23.97
C ARG A 1051 -33.57 -21.69 24.16
N ALA A 1052 -33.66 -20.51 23.54
CA ALA A 1052 -32.72 -19.41 23.77
C ALA A 1052 -32.82 -18.85 25.20
N TYR A 1053 -34.01 -18.92 25.82
CA TYR A 1053 -34.27 -18.44 27.17
C TYR A 1053 -33.88 -19.40 28.32
N SER A 1054 -33.27 -20.56 28.04
CA SER A 1054 -32.99 -21.59 29.05
C SER A 1054 -31.50 -21.95 29.23
N ASN A 1055 -30.57 -21.14 28.71
CA ASN A 1055 -29.13 -21.45 28.79
C ASN A 1055 -28.24 -20.21 29.03
N ALA A 1056 -28.82 -19.09 29.48
CA ALA A 1056 -28.13 -17.81 29.70
C ALA A 1056 -28.22 -17.30 31.15
N GLU A 1057 -28.52 -18.18 32.12
CA GLU A 1057 -28.56 -17.81 33.55
C GLU A 1057 -28.13 -18.97 34.47
N MET A 1058 -26.81 -19.17 34.57
CA MET A 1058 -26.10 -19.74 35.73
C MET A 1058 -24.60 -19.37 35.59
N SER A 1059 -24.02 -18.82 36.65
CA SER A 1059 -22.68 -18.20 36.64
C SER A 1059 -21.60 -19.10 37.26
N SER A 1060 -20.35 -18.95 36.81
CA SER A 1060 -19.09 -19.34 37.50
C SER A 1060 -18.93 -20.85 37.83
N ASP A 1061 -17.77 -21.51 37.74
CA ASP A 1061 -16.36 -21.09 37.88
C ASP A 1061 -15.41 -22.19 37.30
N SER A 1062 -14.10 -21.94 37.33
CA SER A 1062 -13.01 -22.95 37.42
C SER A 1062 -12.62 -23.82 36.20
N ASN A 1063 -11.59 -23.34 35.47
CA ASN A 1063 -10.22 -23.91 35.44
C ASN A 1063 -9.96 -25.42 35.08
N LYS A 1064 -8.95 -25.64 34.21
CA LYS A 1064 -8.31 -26.92 33.76
C LYS A 1064 -9.12 -27.74 32.72
N ARG A 1065 -8.59 -28.25 31.60
CA ARG A 1065 -7.29 -28.90 31.20
C ARG A 1065 -7.30 -30.43 31.43
N GLY A 1066 -7.41 -31.23 30.35
CA GLY A 1066 -6.97 -32.64 30.35
C GLY A 1066 -7.70 -33.64 29.41
N GLU A 1067 -7.15 -33.86 28.21
CA GLU A 1067 -6.97 -35.18 27.55
C GLU A 1067 -8.17 -36.13 27.23
N ILE A 1068 -7.84 -37.33 26.71
CA ILE A 1068 -8.72 -38.45 26.28
C ILE A 1068 -9.58 -38.12 25.04
N SER A 1069 -9.24 -38.47 23.79
CA SER A 1069 -8.52 -39.61 23.18
C SER A 1069 -9.28 -40.95 23.16
N GLY A 1070 -9.70 -41.37 21.95
CA GLY A 1070 -9.79 -42.80 21.58
C GLY A 1070 -11.14 -43.37 21.16
N MET A 1071 -11.17 -43.92 19.94
CA MET A 1071 -11.94 -45.11 19.51
C MET A 1071 -13.48 -45.02 19.40
N ASN A 1072 -14.18 -45.92 18.69
CA ASN A 1072 -13.93 -46.67 17.43
C ASN A 1072 -15.25 -47.40 17.02
N THR A 1073 -15.32 -47.93 15.79
CA THR A 1073 -16.33 -48.89 15.27
C THR A 1073 -17.77 -48.37 15.05
N GLY A 1074 -18.56 -48.91 14.13
CA GLY A 1074 -18.24 -49.84 13.03
C GLY A 1074 -19.29 -50.94 12.78
N SER A 1075 -19.52 -51.26 11.50
CA SER A 1075 -20.27 -52.42 10.98
C SER A 1075 -21.80 -52.43 11.18
N VAL A 1076 -22.63 -53.24 10.48
CA VAL A 1076 -22.76 -53.75 9.08
C VAL A 1076 -24.19 -54.39 9.00
N VAL A 1077 -24.65 -54.84 7.83
CA VAL A 1077 -25.81 -55.75 7.56
C VAL A 1077 -27.14 -55.08 7.14
N ALA A 1078 -27.75 -55.69 6.11
CA ALA A 1078 -29.12 -55.55 5.58
C ALA A 1078 -29.63 -57.00 5.28
N PRO A 1079 -30.82 -57.28 4.69
CA PRO A 1079 -31.92 -56.42 4.23
C PRO A 1079 -33.31 -56.94 4.68
N THR A 1080 -34.37 -56.73 3.87
CA THR A 1080 -35.78 -57.18 4.03
C THR A 1080 -36.59 -56.46 5.13
N GLY A 1081 -37.91 -56.26 5.00
CA GLY A 1081 -38.79 -56.41 3.83
C GLY A 1081 -40.24 -56.77 4.20
N LEU A 1082 -41.23 -56.00 3.72
CA LEU A 1082 -42.64 -56.41 3.75
C LEU A 1082 -43.46 -55.74 2.62
N LEU A 1083 -44.46 -56.46 2.09
CA LEU A 1083 -45.21 -56.08 0.89
C LEU A 1083 -46.63 -56.66 0.97
N ALA A 1084 -47.65 -55.81 1.11
CA ALA A 1084 -49.07 -56.11 0.90
C ALA A 1084 -49.84 -54.76 0.78
N SER A 1085 -50.62 -54.37 -0.24
CA SER A 1085 -51.49 -55.02 -1.23
C SER A 1085 -52.97 -55.06 -0.84
N LEU A 1086 -53.84 -54.44 -1.66
CA LEU A 1086 -55.19 -54.92 -1.99
C LEU A 1086 -55.76 -54.16 -3.21
N LEU A 1087 -56.72 -54.77 -3.91
CA LEU A 1087 -57.22 -54.36 -5.23
C LEU A 1087 -58.68 -54.84 -5.42
N ALA A 1088 -59.47 -54.10 -6.23
CA ALA A 1088 -60.83 -54.43 -6.71
C ALA A 1088 -61.96 -54.39 -5.62
N ALA A 1089 -63.26 -54.33 -5.95
CA ALA A 1089 -63.95 -54.41 -7.26
C ALA A 1089 -65.32 -53.67 -7.28
N ALA A 1090 -65.89 -53.48 -8.49
CA ALA A 1090 -67.29 -53.13 -8.83
C ALA A 1090 -67.87 -51.75 -8.36
N GLY A 1091 -68.85 -51.13 -9.05
CA GLY A 1091 -69.32 -51.29 -10.44
C GLY A 1091 -70.78 -51.77 -10.64
N ALA A 1092 -71.76 -50.86 -10.67
CA ALA A 1092 -73.07 -50.99 -11.37
C ALA A 1092 -73.91 -49.68 -11.29
N LEU A 1093 -74.84 -49.51 -12.24
CA LEU A 1093 -75.85 -48.42 -12.37
C LEU A 1093 -75.29 -46.98 -12.55
N PHE A 1094 -75.91 -46.07 -13.31
CA PHE A 1094 -77.24 -46.08 -13.92
C PHE A 1094 -77.19 -45.42 -15.32
N ALA A 1095 -77.73 -46.07 -16.37
CA ALA A 1095 -77.81 -45.48 -17.70
C ALA A 1095 -78.97 -46.07 -18.54
N ALA A 1096 -80.14 -45.42 -18.53
CA ALA A 1096 -81.18 -45.61 -19.54
C ALA A 1096 -82.25 -44.50 -19.51
N ARG A 1097 -82.49 -43.87 -20.68
CA ARG A 1097 -83.81 -43.76 -21.37
C ARG A 1097 -84.13 -42.37 -21.94
N ARG A 1098 -83.93 -42.20 -23.26
CA ARG A 1098 -84.95 -41.68 -24.21
C ARG A 1098 -84.52 -41.87 -25.68
N GLY A 1099 -85.50 -42.04 -26.57
CA GLY A 1099 -85.32 -42.36 -28.00
C GLY A 1099 -85.43 -43.88 -28.28
N GLY A 1100 -86.35 -44.37 -29.11
CA GLY A 1100 -87.47 -43.69 -29.79
C GLY A 1100 -88.36 -44.65 -30.61
N LEU A 1101 -89.39 -44.08 -31.27
CA LEU A 1101 -90.39 -44.75 -32.16
C LEU A 1101 -91.37 -45.72 -31.42
N ARG A 1102 -92.63 -45.90 -31.85
CA ARG A 1102 -93.23 -45.81 -33.21
C ARG A 1102 -94.52 -44.98 -33.29
N LYS A 1103 -94.93 -44.70 -34.54
CA LYS A 1103 -96.17 -44.03 -34.99
C LYS A 1103 -97.45 -44.77 -34.56
N ASN A 1104 -98.58 -44.06 -34.51
CA ASN A 1104 -99.79 -44.51 -35.19
C ASN A 1104 -100.77 -43.35 -35.48
N LYS A 1105 -101.17 -43.22 -36.75
CA LYS A 1105 -102.00 -42.16 -37.35
C LYS A 1105 -101.51 -40.74 -37.12
#